data_AF-A0A2T6CGC1-F1
#
_entry.id   AF-A0A2T6CGC1-F1
#
_cell.length_a   1.000
_cell.length_b   1.000
_cell.length_c   1.000
_cell.angle_alpha   90.00
_cell.angle_beta   90.00
_cell.angle_gamma   90.00
#
_symmetry.space_group_name_H-M   'P 1'
#
loop_
_entity.id
_entity.type
_entity.pdbx_description
1 polymer ?
#
loop_
_entity_poly.entity_id
_entity_poly.type
_entity_poly.pdbx_seq_one_letter_code
_entity_poly.pdbx_strand_id
1 'polypeptide(L)'
;MTMIDPSPFLAPLETAIANFEGPAPAALVGVARGGLSAQTAAGVKTVGQDAPAEADAKFHIASQTKMMTAAVVLQLAAEGRFSLDDKLSDVMDVSPLAGIANIETATMHQLLTHSSGIPDYVSDFIGEAGIPALWMRLLMNPPQKVSVDEAIEFLIAQNAPAEFEPGQSTEYCNTGFLLFQLAIEHVTGQPLAEVFQNRIFDPLGMNDTSFPGIGRPDGIISSYNTMAGQLFDVTHLPIDDAGDGGVVSTTADMIKFMQALVVDRTLVPESQLDGLGHFFDAVGFGQGDFVGHNGGTVGTTSVTVVHMPTGTVISVALTHADQNQNLSSLFEQVKNNVLSDEGWSNPDIGDGPLEFAFTAADLGISEAPGSDATPQVQLDMDGVSLFLDGPLAELDTGNLTFSDGSILFVAEHSAAQFSVAQHAAEAMSADNQLIGQSGNNLLIGAHGNDALSGGAGDDWLDGAGGHDVARYDADQSQFTLTIGRDGTVLMDRSGVLGADKLISIEQLDFATGSIDVQALEGLANVPASDLLGIIELYTAYFNRAPDAAGLAFWGAAMANGTTLADAAALFMDQDETRAAYPDGLSNEAFADAVYQNVLGRMPDTEGKAFWVEVLDDAASGVGRDHFILAVLDGAKAAAPPDASAEFAAQQMIDQAYLEHKTDIGAYFAATRGMSELSGAKTVMEIFDGSLSSLNAARVEIDALYESAVAAEGGAFLVPIVGILDDPFL
;
A
#
# COMPACT_ATOMS: atom_id res chain seq x y z
N MET A 1 34.74 2.65 -12.62
CA MET A 1 33.47 3.30 -12.38
C MET A 1 32.48 2.54 -13.22
N THR A 2 31.56 1.86 -12.56
CA THR A 2 30.60 0.99 -13.24
C THR A 2 29.35 1.79 -13.47
N MET A 3 28.91 1.87 -14.74
CA MET A 3 27.62 2.43 -15.06
C MET A 3 26.53 1.38 -14.78
N ILE A 4 25.62 1.68 -13.86
CA ILE A 4 24.40 0.94 -13.61
C ILE A 4 23.29 1.61 -14.42
N ASP A 5 22.90 0.92 -15.49
CA ASP A 5 21.76 1.26 -16.34
C ASP A 5 20.72 0.15 -16.14
N PRO A 6 19.48 0.45 -15.72
CA PRO A 6 18.41 -0.54 -15.60
C PRO A 6 18.05 -1.22 -16.93
N SER A 7 18.19 -0.50 -18.05
CA SER A 7 17.65 -0.91 -19.35
C SER A 7 18.20 -2.26 -19.84
N PRO A 8 19.54 -2.51 -19.81
CA PRO A 8 20.11 -3.81 -20.13
C PRO A 8 19.57 -4.99 -19.30
N PHE A 9 19.15 -4.76 -18.06
CA PHE A 9 18.68 -5.84 -17.18
C PHE A 9 17.19 -6.13 -17.36
N LEU A 10 16.39 -5.12 -17.69
CA LEU A 10 14.97 -5.25 -17.98
C LEU A 10 14.71 -5.80 -19.40
N ALA A 11 15.45 -5.33 -20.40
CA ALA A 11 15.18 -5.65 -21.80
C ALA A 11 15.11 -7.17 -22.11
N PRO A 12 15.95 -8.04 -21.54
CA PRO A 12 15.83 -9.50 -21.70
C PRO A 12 14.50 -10.07 -21.19
N LEU A 13 14.00 -9.55 -20.07
CA LEU A 13 12.74 -9.98 -19.44
C LEU A 13 11.55 -9.41 -20.22
N GLU A 14 11.57 -8.12 -20.55
CA GLU A 14 10.55 -7.47 -21.37
C GLU A 14 10.40 -8.15 -22.73
N THR A 15 11.51 -8.52 -23.36
CA THR A 15 11.51 -9.26 -24.62
C THR A 15 10.86 -10.65 -24.47
N ALA A 16 11.13 -11.35 -23.37
CA ALA A 16 10.53 -12.66 -23.11
C ALA A 16 9.02 -12.55 -22.89
N ILE A 17 8.57 -11.54 -22.14
CA ILE A 17 7.17 -11.29 -21.89
C ILE A 17 6.44 -10.79 -23.14
N ALA A 18 7.03 -9.91 -23.95
CA ALA A 18 6.41 -9.40 -25.17
C ALA A 18 6.18 -10.51 -26.23
N ASN A 19 7.01 -11.56 -26.20
CA ASN A 19 6.89 -12.74 -27.06
C ASN A 19 6.03 -13.85 -26.43
N PHE A 20 5.52 -13.65 -25.21
CA PHE A 20 4.62 -14.58 -24.56
C PHE A 20 3.24 -14.54 -25.24
N GLU A 21 2.82 -15.67 -25.80
CA GLU A 21 1.46 -15.89 -26.26
C GLU A 21 0.79 -16.91 -25.34
N GLY A 22 -0.27 -16.52 -24.64
CA GLY A 22 -0.97 -17.43 -23.71
C GLY A 22 -2.31 -16.88 -23.23
N PRO A 23 -3.13 -17.72 -22.58
CA PRO A 23 -4.44 -17.33 -22.04
C PRO A 23 -4.32 -16.54 -20.73
N ALA A 24 -3.13 -16.39 -20.17
CA ALA A 24 -2.90 -15.73 -18.90
C ALA A 24 -3.12 -14.22 -19.01
N PRO A 25 -4.01 -13.63 -18.17
CA PRO A 25 -4.23 -12.19 -18.19
C PRO A 25 -3.04 -11.36 -17.72
N ALA A 26 -2.16 -11.95 -16.90
CA ALA A 26 -0.91 -11.35 -16.50
C ALA A 26 0.23 -12.37 -16.40
N ALA A 27 1.44 -11.89 -16.66
CA ALA A 27 2.70 -12.59 -16.47
C ALA A 27 3.63 -11.74 -15.61
N LEU A 28 4.25 -12.34 -14.60
CA LEU A 28 5.20 -11.70 -13.69
C LEU A 28 6.54 -12.42 -13.82
N VAL A 29 7.63 -11.68 -13.94
CA VAL A 29 8.98 -12.22 -14.05
C VAL A 29 9.90 -11.45 -13.12
N GLY A 30 10.65 -12.16 -12.29
CA GLY A 30 11.76 -11.63 -11.51
C GLY A 30 13.02 -12.45 -11.77
N VAL A 31 14.17 -11.77 -11.81
CA VAL A 31 15.48 -12.38 -11.98
C VAL A 31 16.46 -11.71 -11.02
N ALA A 32 17.34 -12.48 -10.41
CA ALA A 32 18.43 -11.94 -9.61
C ALA A 32 19.75 -12.65 -9.84
N ARG A 33 20.85 -11.91 -9.69
CA ARG A 33 22.21 -12.41 -9.78
C ARG A 33 23.18 -11.42 -9.15
N GLY A 34 23.99 -11.89 -8.21
CA GLY A 34 25.17 -11.18 -7.72
C GLY A 34 24.89 -9.78 -7.17
N GLY A 35 23.82 -9.63 -6.38
CA GLY A 35 23.43 -8.35 -5.78
C GLY A 35 22.51 -7.48 -6.65
N LEU A 36 22.24 -7.88 -7.90
CA LEU A 36 21.28 -7.21 -8.77
C LEU A 36 20.00 -8.04 -8.89
N SER A 37 18.84 -7.39 -8.84
CA SER A 37 17.57 -7.99 -9.28
C SER A 37 16.86 -7.11 -10.29
N ALA A 38 16.08 -7.72 -11.18
CA ALA A 38 15.17 -7.03 -12.07
C ALA A 38 13.83 -7.74 -12.08
N GLN A 39 12.75 -6.97 -12.12
CA GLN A 39 11.39 -7.49 -12.19
C GLN A 39 10.56 -6.72 -13.21
N THR A 40 9.65 -7.43 -13.87
CA THR A 40 8.71 -6.83 -14.82
C THR A 40 7.43 -7.65 -14.86
N ALA A 41 6.35 -6.99 -15.27
CA ALA A 41 5.06 -7.61 -15.51
C ALA A 41 4.53 -7.22 -16.90
N ALA A 42 3.63 -8.02 -17.43
CA ALA A 42 2.72 -7.56 -18.46
C ALA A 42 1.32 -8.12 -18.27
N GLY A 43 0.38 -7.51 -18.98
CA GLY A 43 -1.03 -7.83 -18.89
C GLY A 43 -1.75 -6.89 -17.92
N VAL A 44 -2.84 -7.38 -17.34
CA VAL A 44 -3.75 -6.57 -16.53
C VAL A 44 -3.87 -7.13 -15.12
N LYS A 45 -3.97 -6.23 -14.13
CA LYS A 45 -4.20 -6.59 -12.73
C LYS A 45 -5.51 -7.36 -12.54
N THR A 46 -6.54 -6.94 -13.28
CA THR A 46 -7.86 -7.56 -13.33
C THR A 46 -8.45 -7.40 -14.74
N VAL A 47 -8.96 -8.49 -15.31
CA VAL A 47 -9.64 -8.49 -16.60
C VAL A 47 -10.85 -7.55 -16.58
N GLY A 48 -10.93 -6.64 -17.57
CA GLY A 48 -12.02 -5.67 -17.70
C GLY A 48 -11.79 -4.35 -16.96
N GLN A 49 -10.65 -4.18 -16.31
CA GLN A 49 -10.16 -2.90 -15.79
C GLN A 49 -8.97 -2.43 -16.63
N ASP A 50 -8.75 -1.11 -16.69
CA ASP A 50 -7.63 -0.51 -17.42
C ASP A 50 -6.31 -0.52 -16.61
N ALA A 51 -6.29 -1.18 -15.45
CA ALA A 51 -5.12 -1.24 -14.58
C ALA A 51 -4.10 -2.30 -15.08
N PRO A 52 -2.85 -1.92 -15.37
CA PRO A 52 -1.79 -2.86 -15.76
C PRO A 52 -1.42 -3.78 -14.58
N ALA A 53 -0.89 -4.95 -14.89
CA ALA A 53 -0.28 -5.81 -13.87
C ALA A 53 0.97 -5.14 -13.29
N GLU A 54 1.16 -5.28 -11.98
CA GLU A 54 2.30 -4.72 -11.24
C GLU A 54 3.34 -5.85 -11.00
N ALA A 55 4.65 -5.55 -11.10
CA ALA A 55 5.72 -6.57 -11.01
C ALA A 55 5.89 -7.16 -9.60
N ASP A 56 5.53 -6.38 -8.59
CA ASP A 56 5.50 -6.70 -7.15
C ASP A 56 4.15 -7.31 -6.72
N ALA A 57 3.22 -7.57 -7.64
CA ALA A 57 1.92 -8.09 -7.28
C ALA A 57 2.01 -9.48 -6.62
N LYS A 58 1.26 -9.66 -5.53
CA LYS A 58 1.23 -10.92 -4.76
C LYS A 58 0.47 -12.00 -5.55
N PHE A 59 0.92 -13.24 -5.47
CA PHE A 59 0.25 -14.40 -6.07
C PHE A 59 0.43 -15.67 -5.21
N HIS A 60 -0.49 -16.63 -5.38
CA HIS A 60 -0.36 -17.94 -4.74
C HIS A 60 0.83 -18.71 -5.33
N ILE A 61 1.83 -19.05 -4.52
CA ILE A 61 3.00 -19.82 -4.97
C ILE A 61 2.71 -21.33 -5.03
N ALA A 62 1.57 -21.75 -4.47
CA ALA A 62 1.11 -23.13 -4.49
C ALA A 62 2.20 -24.09 -3.99
N SER A 63 2.47 -25.17 -4.72
CA SER A 63 3.44 -26.22 -4.34
C SER A 63 4.86 -25.75 -4.04
N GLN A 64 5.25 -24.53 -4.43
CA GLN A 64 6.52 -23.94 -3.99
C GLN A 64 6.61 -23.79 -2.46
N THR A 65 5.46 -23.70 -1.77
CA THR A 65 5.34 -23.74 -0.30
C THR A 65 6.08 -24.94 0.32
N LYS A 66 6.16 -26.08 -0.39
CA LYS A 66 6.88 -27.26 0.08
C LYS A 66 8.36 -27.00 0.34
N MET A 67 8.98 -26.07 -0.41
CA MET A 67 10.37 -25.67 -0.14
C MET A 67 10.51 -25.05 1.25
N MET A 68 9.56 -24.19 1.65
CA MET A 68 9.54 -23.54 2.96
C MET A 68 9.26 -24.55 4.09
N THR A 69 8.28 -25.44 3.90
CA THR A 69 8.00 -26.53 4.84
C THR A 69 9.20 -27.46 5.00
N ALA A 70 9.85 -27.85 3.90
CA ALA A 70 11.07 -28.66 3.93
C ALA A 70 12.20 -27.94 4.69
N ALA A 71 12.42 -26.66 4.45
CA ALA A 71 13.42 -25.87 5.16
C ALA A 71 13.19 -25.90 6.69
N VAL A 72 11.95 -25.70 7.14
CA VAL A 72 11.60 -25.76 8.58
C VAL A 72 11.79 -27.18 9.15
N VAL A 73 11.36 -28.23 8.44
CA VAL A 73 11.57 -29.63 8.87
C VAL A 73 13.06 -29.91 9.07
N LEU A 74 13.90 -29.46 8.14
CA LEU A 74 15.34 -29.62 8.20
C LEU A 74 15.98 -28.80 9.31
N GLN A 75 15.54 -27.56 9.53
CA GLN A 75 15.97 -26.75 10.68
C GLN A 75 15.65 -27.45 12.02
N LEU A 76 14.43 -27.96 12.19
CA LEU A 76 14.02 -28.68 13.40
C LEU A 76 14.79 -30.00 13.59
N ALA A 77 15.13 -30.70 12.50
CA ALA A 77 15.99 -31.88 12.55
C ALA A 77 17.42 -31.53 12.98
N ALA A 78 17.99 -30.42 12.47
CA ALA A 78 19.29 -29.90 12.90
C ALA A 78 19.30 -29.47 14.38
N GLU A 79 18.18 -28.93 14.87
CA GLU A 79 17.97 -28.59 16.28
C GLU A 79 17.80 -29.82 17.18
N GLY A 80 17.78 -31.04 16.61
CA GLY A 80 17.64 -32.29 17.35
C GLY A 80 16.22 -32.51 17.90
N ARG A 81 15.21 -31.86 17.32
CA ARG A 81 13.80 -32.07 17.71
C ARG A 81 13.30 -33.46 17.30
N PHE A 82 13.80 -33.98 16.17
CA PHE A 82 13.61 -35.34 15.67
C PHE A 82 14.74 -35.67 14.68
N SER A 83 14.90 -36.94 14.33
CA SER A 83 15.71 -37.40 13.19
C SER A 83 14.83 -37.54 11.94
N LEU A 84 15.41 -37.36 10.75
CA LEU A 84 14.70 -37.68 9.50
C LEU A 84 14.38 -39.19 9.39
N ASP A 85 15.12 -40.05 10.10
CA ASP A 85 14.85 -41.49 10.14
C ASP A 85 13.71 -41.87 11.10
N ASP A 86 13.26 -40.95 11.96
CA ASP A 86 12.15 -41.21 12.89
C ASP A 86 10.83 -41.36 12.12
N LYS A 87 9.93 -42.19 12.64
CA LYS A 87 8.57 -42.29 12.10
C LYS A 87 7.76 -41.06 12.49
N LEU A 88 6.79 -40.70 11.67
CA LEU A 88 5.85 -39.63 12.04
C LEU A 88 5.17 -39.89 13.39
N SER A 89 4.84 -41.15 13.67
CA SER A 89 4.25 -41.59 14.95
C SER A 89 5.21 -41.56 16.14
N ASP A 90 6.53 -41.46 15.91
CA ASP A 90 7.51 -41.20 16.96
C ASP A 90 7.60 -39.69 17.29
N VAL A 91 7.17 -38.82 16.36
CA VAL A 91 7.25 -37.35 16.46
C VAL A 91 5.98 -36.71 17.00
N MET A 92 4.79 -37.23 16.65
CA MET A 92 3.50 -36.69 17.10
C MET A 92 2.44 -37.80 17.31
N ASP A 93 1.36 -37.48 18.04
CA ASP A 93 0.22 -38.39 18.18
C ASP A 93 -0.58 -38.49 16.88
N VAL A 94 -0.42 -39.60 16.18
CA VAL A 94 -1.12 -39.89 14.92
C VAL A 94 -2.46 -40.60 15.12
N SER A 95 -2.91 -40.84 16.36
CA SER A 95 -4.19 -41.52 16.60
C SER A 95 -5.42 -40.83 15.98
N PRO A 96 -5.49 -39.48 15.85
CA PRO A 96 -6.58 -38.81 15.10
C PRO A 96 -6.55 -39.10 13.60
N LEU A 97 -5.40 -39.54 13.08
CA LEU A 97 -5.15 -39.83 11.66
C LEU A 97 -5.36 -41.32 11.33
N ALA A 98 -5.89 -42.09 12.28
CA ALA A 98 -6.18 -43.50 12.10
C ALA A 98 -7.14 -43.73 10.92
N GLY A 99 -6.71 -44.57 9.97
CA GLY A 99 -7.43 -44.81 8.71
C GLY A 99 -6.66 -44.35 7.48
N ILE A 100 -5.63 -43.52 7.64
CA ILE A 100 -4.67 -43.19 6.58
C ILE A 100 -3.63 -44.32 6.48
N ALA A 101 -3.43 -44.86 5.28
CA ALA A 101 -2.45 -45.92 5.05
C ALA A 101 -1.01 -45.41 5.30
N ASN A 102 -0.13 -46.27 5.80
CA ASN A 102 1.28 -45.97 6.16
C ASN A 102 1.51 -44.91 7.25
N ILE A 103 0.47 -44.35 7.88
CA ILE A 103 0.62 -43.25 8.85
C ILE A 103 1.50 -43.59 10.07
N GLU A 104 1.50 -44.86 10.48
CA GLU A 104 2.28 -45.38 11.62
C GLU A 104 3.70 -45.83 11.26
N THR A 105 4.03 -45.91 9.97
CA THR A 105 5.27 -46.56 9.49
C THR A 105 6.14 -45.65 8.63
N ALA A 106 5.58 -44.62 8.00
CA ALA A 106 6.33 -43.66 7.21
C ALA A 106 7.29 -42.82 8.10
N THR A 107 8.52 -42.65 7.61
CA THR A 107 9.54 -41.80 8.24
C THR A 107 9.43 -40.35 7.77
N MET A 108 9.99 -39.43 8.56
CA MET A 108 10.10 -38.02 8.17
C MET A 108 10.86 -37.86 6.85
N HIS A 109 11.94 -38.62 6.63
CA HIS A 109 12.66 -38.65 5.35
C HIS A 109 11.77 -39.08 4.19
N GLN A 110 10.97 -40.14 4.38
CA GLN A 110 10.09 -40.64 3.33
C GLN A 110 8.93 -39.68 3.01
N LEU A 111 8.48 -38.88 3.97
CA LEU A 111 7.55 -37.78 3.71
C LEU A 111 8.24 -36.67 2.88
N LEU A 112 9.46 -36.29 3.27
CA LEU A 112 10.27 -35.26 2.61
C LEU A 112 10.58 -35.61 1.15
N THR A 113 10.83 -36.88 0.86
CA THR A 113 11.22 -37.36 -0.46
C THR A 113 10.08 -38.01 -1.25
N HIS A 114 8.83 -37.77 -0.85
CA HIS A 114 7.64 -38.31 -1.53
C HIS A 114 7.67 -39.85 -1.71
N SER A 115 8.28 -40.56 -0.77
CA SER A 115 8.44 -42.02 -0.82
C SER A 115 7.71 -42.72 0.33
N SER A 116 6.68 -42.10 0.90
CA SER A 116 5.92 -42.64 2.03
C SER A 116 4.86 -43.68 1.62
N GLY A 117 4.39 -43.64 0.37
CA GLY A 117 3.26 -44.43 -0.11
C GLY A 117 1.90 -44.04 0.51
N ILE A 118 1.84 -42.90 1.21
CA ILE A 118 0.60 -42.34 1.75
C ILE A 118 -0.26 -41.83 0.59
N PRO A 119 -1.57 -42.14 0.56
CA PRO A 119 -2.47 -41.66 -0.49
C PRO A 119 -2.58 -40.13 -0.50
N ASP A 120 -2.65 -39.56 -1.70
CA ASP A 120 -2.75 -38.11 -1.88
C ASP A 120 -4.21 -37.64 -1.85
N TYR A 121 -4.53 -36.65 -1.01
CA TYR A 121 -5.90 -36.15 -0.89
C TYR A 121 -6.38 -35.39 -2.14
N VAL A 122 -5.47 -35.01 -3.04
CA VAL A 122 -5.77 -34.33 -4.31
C VAL A 122 -5.76 -35.26 -5.54
N SER A 123 -5.48 -36.56 -5.41
CA SER A 123 -5.31 -37.49 -6.55
C SER A 123 -6.60 -37.99 -7.19
N ASP A 124 -7.77 -37.76 -6.58
CA ASP A 124 -9.06 -38.07 -7.21
C ASP A 124 -9.36 -37.02 -8.28
N PHE A 125 -9.13 -37.30 -9.57
CA PHE A 125 -9.47 -36.39 -10.67
C PHE A 125 -10.86 -36.69 -11.25
N ILE A 126 -11.67 -35.66 -11.55
CA ILE A 126 -13.01 -35.84 -12.13
C ILE A 126 -13.07 -35.29 -13.57
N GLY A 127 -13.51 -36.12 -14.53
CA GLY A 127 -13.87 -35.73 -15.89
C GLY A 127 -12.69 -35.58 -16.89
N GLU A 128 -12.99 -35.16 -18.12
CA GLU A 128 -12.00 -34.94 -19.20
C GLU A 128 -11.07 -33.72 -18.95
N ALA A 129 -11.27 -32.98 -17.85
CA ALA A 129 -10.59 -31.71 -17.56
C ALA A 129 -9.36 -31.82 -16.65
N GLY A 130 -9.08 -32.98 -16.04
CA GLY A 130 -7.88 -33.18 -15.21
C GLY A 130 -7.82 -32.30 -13.96
N ILE A 131 -8.96 -31.87 -13.42
CA ILE A 131 -9.06 -31.03 -12.21
C ILE A 131 -9.23 -31.96 -10.99
N PRO A 132 -8.44 -31.78 -9.90
CA PRO A 132 -8.67 -32.48 -8.64
C PRO A 132 -10.13 -32.36 -8.17
N ALA A 133 -10.71 -33.43 -7.66
CA ALA A 133 -12.08 -33.52 -7.19
C ALA A 133 -12.39 -32.45 -6.14
N LEU A 134 -11.41 -32.17 -5.29
CA LEU A 134 -11.49 -31.12 -4.29
C LEU A 134 -11.63 -29.74 -4.93
N TRP A 135 -10.85 -29.44 -5.97
CA TRP A 135 -10.92 -28.17 -6.69
C TRP A 135 -12.23 -28.06 -7.50
N MET A 136 -12.72 -29.15 -8.07
CA MET A 136 -14.04 -29.17 -8.73
C MET A 136 -15.17 -28.90 -7.74
N ARG A 137 -15.07 -29.39 -6.49
CA ARG A 137 -16.02 -29.04 -5.43
C ARG A 137 -16.01 -27.54 -5.15
N LEU A 138 -14.83 -26.92 -5.03
CA LEU A 138 -14.68 -25.46 -4.86
C LEU A 138 -15.31 -24.66 -6.01
N LEU A 139 -15.12 -25.12 -7.25
CA LEU A 139 -15.63 -24.46 -8.46
C LEU A 139 -17.15 -24.62 -8.66
N MET A 140 -17.72 -25.79 -8.34
CA MET A 140 -19.13 -26.10 -8.63
C MET A 140 -20.11 -25.71 -7.54
N ASN A 141 -19.68 -25.71 -6.29
CA ASN A 141 -20.50 -25.36 -5.15
C ASN A 141 -19.55 -24.84 -4.07
N PRO A 142 -19.32 -23.53 -3.96
CA PRO A 142 -18.45 -22.98 -2.94
C PRO A 142 -19.20 -22.80 -1.62
N PRO A 143 -19.16 -23.72 -0.63
CA PRO A 143 -19.37 -23.35 0.75
C PRO A 143 -18.02 -23.13 1.44
N GLN A 144 -18.13 -22.49 2.60
CA GLN A 144 -17.10 -22.23 3.60
C GLN A 144 -15.88 -23.15 3.55
N LYS A 145 -14.71 -22.50 3.60
CA LYS A 145 -13.44 -22.92 4.22
C LYS A 145 -13.13 -24.43 4.14
N VAL A 146 -12.09 -24.84 3.40
CA VAL A 146 -11.50 -26.18 3.55
C VAL A 146 -10.27 -26.04 4.44
N SER A 147 -10.41 -26.42 5.70
CA SER A 147 -9.33 -26.49 6.68
C SER A 147 -8.49 -27.76 6.52
N VAL A 148 -7.31 -27.77 7.17
CA VAL A 148 -6.44 -28.95 7.29
C VAL A 148 -7.23 -30.15 7.85
N ASP A 149 -8.08 -29.92 8.84
CA ASP A 149 -8.94 -30.96 9.44
C ASP A 149 -9.90 -31.56 8.42
N GLU A 150 -10.52 -30.75 7.57
CA GLU A 150 -11.46 -31.23 6.54
C GLU A 150 -10.75 -32.00 5.42
N ALA A 151 -9.52 -31.61 5.06
CA ALA A 151 -8.71 -32.37 4.11
C ALA A 151 -8.35 -33.76 4.67
N ILE A 152 -8.02 -33.84 5.95
CA ILE A 152 -7.75 -35.10 6.66
C ILE A 152 -9.02 -35.95 6.77
N GLU A 153 -10.15 -35.37 7.17
CA GLU A 153 -11.43 -36.06 7.24
C GLU A 153 -11.84 -36.61 5.88
N PHE A 154 -11.63 -35.84 4.81
CA PHE A 154 -11.88 -36.27 3.44
C PHE A 154 -11.00 -37.47 3.06
N LEU A 155 -9.70 -37.40 3.34
CA LEU A 155 -8.76 -38.49 3.07
C LEU A 155 -9.10 -39.76 3.85
N ILE A 156 -9.42 -39.65 5.14
CA ILE A 156 -9.86 -40.79 5.98
C ILE A 156 -11.15 -41.39 5.43
N ALA A 157 -12.11 -40.55 5.01
CA ALA A 157 -13.38 -40.99 4.46
C ALA A 157 -13.23 -41.73 3.12
N GLN A 158 -12.24 -41.38 2.30
CA GLN A 158 -11.92 -42.14 1.08
C GLN A 158 -11.43 -43.56 1.41
N ASN A 159 -10.71 -43.73 2.54
CA ASN A 159 -10.17 -45.01 2.97
C ASN A 159 -9.35 -45.69 1.85
N ALA A 160 -8.52 -44.90 1.16
CA ALA A 160 -7.67 -45.36 0.08
C ALA A 160 -6.57 -46.31 0.59
N PRO A 161 -6.23 -47.38 -0.16
CA PRO A 161 -5.10 -48.25 0.18
C PRO A 161 -3.77 -47.49 0.02
N ALA A 162 -2.70 -47.95 0.68
CA ALA A 162 -1.35 -47.43 0.40
C ALA A 162 -1.02 -47.57 -1.09
N GLU A 163 -0.38 -46.54 -1.66
CA GLU A 163 0.10 -46.57 -3.05
C GLU A 163 1.22 -47.61 -3.21
N PHE A 164 2.11 -47.68 -2.22
CA PHE A 164 3.20 -48.65 -2.11
C PHE A 164 3.73 -48.70 -0.66
N GLU A 165 4.63 -49.64 -0.37
CA GLU A 165 5.29 -49.70 0.94
C GLU A 165 6.31 -48.55 1.09
N PRO A 166 6.48 -47.96 2.29
CA PRO A 166 7.39 -46.84 2.48
C PRO A 166 8.83 -47.14 2.00
N GLY A 167 9.38 -46.24 1.17
CA GLY A 167 10.71 -46.31 0.58
C GLY A 167 10.82 -47.22 -0.66
N GLN A 168 9.73 -47.86 -1.10
CA GLN A 168 9.76 -48.75 -2.26
C GLN A 168 9.73 -48.00 -3.61
N SER A 169 9.11 -46.83 -3.64
CA SER A 169 8.98 -45.95 -4.81
C SER A 169 8.92 -44.49 -4.36
N THR A 170 8.88 -43.58 -5.32
CA THR A 170 8.63 -42.15 -5.11
C THR A 170 7.42 -41.75 -5.96
N GLU A 171 6.40 -41.18 -5.34
CA GLU A 171 5.23 -40.59 -5.99
C GLU A 171 4.86 -39.31 -5.26
N TYR A 172 4.77 -38.20 -6.01
CA TYR A 172 4.46 -36.88 -5.46
C TYR A 172 3.16 -36.92 -4.64
N CYS A 173 3.18 -36.35 -3.45
CA CYS A 173 2.09 -36.48 -2.48
C CYS A 173 1.95 -35.21 -1.65
N ASN A 174 0.82 -34.52 -1.80
CA ASN A 174 0.51 -33.29 -1.06
C ASN A 174 0.18 -33.59 0.41
N THR A 175 -0.49 -34.72 0.68
CA THR A 175 -0.76 -35.19 2.06
C THR A 175 0.50 -35.21 2.92
N GLY A 176 1.66 -35.61 2.37
CA GLY A 176 2.90 -35.66 3.14
C GLY A 176 3.33 -34.31 3.73
N PHE A 177 3.10 -33.21 3.00
CA PHE A 177 3.45 -31.86 3.44
C PHE A 177 2.39 -31.23 4.34
N LEU A 178 1.13 -31.63 4.17
CA LEU A 178 0.08 -31.36 5.15
C LEU A 178 0.40 -32.04 6.49
N LEU A 179 0.92 -33.27 6.49
CA LEU A 179 1.37 -33.95 7.71
C LEU A 179 2.58 -33.26 8.35
N PHE A 180 3.49 -32.68 7.55
CA PHE A 180 4.59 -31.87 8.09
C PHE A 180 4.09 -30.62 8.80
N GLN A 181 3.02 -29.97 8.31
CA GLN A 181 2.41 -28.88 9.06
C GLN A 181 2.03 -29.32 10.48
N LEU A 182 1.29 -30.42 10.61
CA LEU A 182 0.88 -30.94 11.93
C LEU A 182 2.08 -31.29 12.81
N ALA A 183 3.11 -31.90 12.23
CA ALA A 183 4.33 -32.27 12.96
C ALA A 183 5.10 -31.02 13.43
N ILE A 184 5.23 -30.01 12.57
CA ILE A 184 5.85 -28.72 12.91
C ILE A 184 5.07 -28.08 14.06
N GLU A 185 3.76 -27.92 13.94
CA GLU A 185 2.91 -27.28 14.95
C GLU A 185 2.95 -28.04 16.28
N HIS A 186 2.97 -29.38 16.24
CA HIS A 186 3.13 -30.21 17.44
C HIS A 186 4.48 -29.98 18.13
N VAL A 187 5.56 -29.93 17.36
CA VAL A 187 6.93 -29.80 17.86
C VAL A 187 7.19 -28.38 18.36
N THR A 188 6.76 -27.34 17.64
CA THR A 188 7.00 -25.94 18.02
C THR A 188 6.01 -25.42 19.05
N GLY A 189 4.78 -25.97 19.07
CA GLY A 189 3.65 -25.41 19.82
C GLY A 189 3.11 -24.11 19.21
N GLN A 190 3.48 -23.79 17.96
CA GLN A 190 3.11 -22.58 17.23
C GLN A 190 2.41 -22.94 15.91
N PRO A 191 1.40 -22.20 15.47
CA PRO A 191 0.80 -22.36 14.14
C PRO A 191 1.86 -22.23 13.03
N LEU A 192 1.70 -22.96 11.92
CA LEU A 192 2.70 -22.92 10.83
C LEU A 192 2.94 -21.51 10.29
N ALA A 193 1.90 -20.67 10.25
CA ALA A 193 2.01 -19.26 9.87
C ALA A 193 3.05 -18.51 10.71
N GLU A 194 3.00 -18.65 12.05
CA GLU A 194 3.97 -18.03 12.95
C GLU A 194 5.36 -18.66 12.79
N VAL A 195 5.43 -19.97 12.53
CA VAL A 195 6.71 -20.65 12.32
C VAL A 195 7.40 -20.14 11.05
N PHE A 196 6.66 -19.97 9.95
CA PHE A 196 7.18 -19.39 8.71
C PHE A 196 7.57 -17.91 8.89
N GLN A 197 6.73 -17.12 9.56
CA GLN A 197 7.03 -15.72 9.84
C GLN A 197 8.37 -15.59 10.58
N ASN A 198 8.52 -16.31 11.69
CA ASN A 198 9.69 -16.17 12.56
C ASN A 198 10.97 -16.80 12.01
N ARG A 199 10.86 -17.86 11.19
CA ARG A 199 12.03 -18.64 10.72
C ARG A 199 12.44 -18.35 9.29
N ILE A 200 11.57 -17.74 8.50
CA ILE A 200 11.80 -17.49 7.06
C ILE A 200 11.49 -16.04 6.72
N PHE A 201 10.26 -15.56 6.95
CA PHE A 201 9.84 -14.27 6.36
C PHE A 201 10.50 -13.07 7.03
N ASP A 202 10.46 -12.96 8.36
CA ASP A 202 11.10 -11.83 9.07
C ASP A 202 12.62 -11.83 8.91
N PRO A 203 13.34 -12.97 9.07
CA PRO A 203 14.80 -12.96 8.95
C PRO A 203 15.31 -12.61 7.56
N LEU A 204 14.50 -12.87 6.51
CA LEU A 204 14.84 -12.61 5.12
C LEU A 204 14.19 -11.35 4.55
N GLY A 205 13.42 -10.61 5.36
CA GLY A 205 12.73 -9.38 4.93
C GLY A 205 11.72 -9.62 3.81
N MET A 206 11.03 -10.76 3.86
CA MET A 206 9.99 -11.13 2.90
C MET A 206 8.65 -10.50 3.31
N ASN A 207 8.59 -9.17 3.26
CA ASN A 207 7.48 -8.35 3.79
C ASN A 207 6.17 -8.54 3.01
N ASP A 208 6.24 -9.05 1.78
CA ASP A 208 5.09 -9.29 0.92
C ASP A 208 4.69 -10.77 0.85
N THR A 209 5.29 -11.57 1.71
CA THR A 209 5.02 -13.01 1.83
C THR A 209 4.21 -13.29 3.09
N SER A 210 3.16 -14.09 2.93
CA SER A 210 2.31 -14.51 4.04
C SER A 210 1.81 -15.93 3.86
N PHE A 211 1.47 -16.56 4.98
CA PHE A 211 0.67 -17.78 5.02
C PHE A 211 -0.71 -17.40 5.56
N PRO A 212 -1.60 -16.84 4.72
CA PRO A 212 -2.78 -16.13 5.17
C PRO A 212 -3.80 -17.04 5.88
N GLY A 213 -3.67 -18.36 5.73
CA GLY A 213 -4.79 -19.23 6.08
C GLY A 213 -6.00 -18.82 5.25
N ILE A 214 -7.19 -19.13 5.76
CA ILE A 214 -8.41 -19.03 4.97
C ILE A 214 -8.87 -17.58 4.89
N GLY A 215 -8.34 -16.86 3.90
CA GLY A 215 -8.57 -15.44 3.65
C GLY A 215 -7.84 -14.95 2.39
N ARG A 216 -8.24 -13.77 1.90
CA ARG A 216 -7.56 -13.10 0.79
C ARG A 216 -6.61 -12.06 1.38
N PRO A 217 -5.29 -12.15 1.14
CA PRO A 217 -4.38 -11.07 1.49
C PRO A 217 -4.63 -9.86 0.57
N ASP A 218 -4.46 -8.66 1.12
CA ASP A 218 -4.50 -7.43 0.33
C ASP A 218 -3.37 -7.41 -0.71
N GLY A 219 -3.62 -6.82 -1.87
CA GLY A 219 -2.63 -6.70 -2.95
C GLY A 219 -2.42 -7.95 -3.82
N ILE A 220 -3.18 -9.04 -3.62
CA ILE A 220 -3.11 -10.20 -4.52
C ILE A 220 -3.71 -9.91 -5.90
N ILE A 221 -2.97 -10.26 -6.96
CA ILE A 221 -3.39 -10.11 -8.36
C ILE A 221 -4.56 -11.04 -8.69
N SER A 222 -5.46 -10.61 -9.58
CA SER A 222 -6.56 -11.48 -10.02
C SER A 222 -6.03 -12.70 -10.76
N SER A 223 -6.60 -13.86 -10.47
CA SER A 223 -6.19 -15.16 -10.99
C SER A 223 -7.37 -15.86 -11.68
N TYR A 224 -7.07 -16.62 -12.73
CA TYR A 224 -8.10 -17.07 -13.67
C TYR A 224 -7.99 -18.55 -14.04
N ASN A 225 -9.13 -19.14 -14.39
CA ASN A 225 -9.21 -20.49 -14.94
C ASN A 225 -10.04 -20.49 -16.22
N THR A 226 -9.71 -21.34 -17.19
CA THR A 226 -10.52 -21.53 -18.38
C THR A 226 -11.36 -22.80 -18.28
N MET A 227 -12.69 -22.64 -18.27
CA MET A 227 -13.64 -23.76 -18.30
C MET A 227 -14.56 -23.63 -19.51
N ALA A 228 -14.69 -24.70 -20.30
CA ALA A 228 -15.51 -24.71 -21.53
C ALA A 228 -15.21 -23.55 -22.50
N GLY A 229 -13.94 -23.09 -22.56
CA GLY A 229 -13.49 -21.99 -23.40
C GLY A 229 -13.83 -20.58 -22.89
N GLN A 230 -14.35 -20.47 -21.66
CA GLN A 230 -14.60 -19.19 -20.99
C GLN A 230 -13.62 -19.00 -19.85
N LEU A 231 -13.12 -17.77 -19.70
CA LEU A 231 -12.25 -17.35 -18.61
C LEU A 231 -13.10 -17.01 -17.38
N PHE A 232 -12.76 -17.58 -16.24
CA PHE A 232 -13.42 -17.36 -14.95
C PHE A 232 -12.43 -16.74 -13.98
N ASP A 233 -12.86 -15.68 -13.30
CA ASP A 233 -12.14 -15.14 -12.15
C ASP A 233 -12.31 -16.10 -10.97
N VAL A 234 -11.19 -16.64 -10.50
CA VAL A 234 -11.13 -17.57 -9.38
C VAL A 234 -10.35 -17.00 -8.19
N THR A 235 -10.05 -15.70 -8.22
CA THR A 235 -9.29 -14.98 -7.19
C THR A 235 -9.92 -15.10 -5.81
N HIS A 236 -11.25 -15.21 -5.76
CA HIS A 236 -12.01 -15.25 -4.51
C HIS A 236 -12.21 -16.66 -3.93
N LEU A 237 -11.70 -17.70 -4.60
CA LEU A 237 -11.81 -19.05 -4.07
C LEU A 237 -10.90 -19.20 -2.84
N PRO A 238 -11.37 -19.84 -1.74
CA PRO A 238 -10.52 -20.19 -0.60
C PRO A 238 -9.64 -21.37 -1.00
N ILE A 239 -8.59 -21.07 -1.76
CA ILE A 239 -7.65 -22.05 -2.32
C ILE A 239 -6.69 -22.52 -1.21
N ASP A 240 -6.32 -23.82 -1.27
CA ASP A 240 -5.45 -24.60 -0.36
C ASP A 240 -4.59 -23.79 0.63
N ASP A 241 -4.75 -24.10 1.93
CA ASP A 241 -4.17 -23.37 3.07
C ASP A 241 -3.28 -24.21 3.99
N ALA A 242 -2.70 -25.25 3.43
CA ALA A 242 -1.85 -26.16 4.17
C ALA A 242 -0.36 -25.98 3.80
N GLY A 243 0.53 -26.57 4.60
CA GLY A 243 1.99 -26.54 4.40
C GLY A 243 2.48 -27.16 3.10
N ASP A 244 1.60 -27.63 2.22
CA ASP A 244 1.90 -28.10 0.88
C ASP A 244 1.66 -27.03 -0.20
N GLY A 245 0.91 -25.96 0.08
CA GLY A 245 0.42 -25.05 -0.97
C GLY A 245 0.02 -23.62 -0.58
N GLY A 246 -0.10 -23.29 0.70
CA GLY A 246 -0.85 -22.10 1.14
C GLY A 246 -0.12 -20.75 1.15
N VAL A 247 1.15 -20.68 0.76
CA VAL A 247 1.88 -19.39 0.79
C VAL A 247 1.45 -18.49 -0.38
N VAL A 248 1.32 -17.20 -0.07
CA VAL A 248 1.22 -16.11 -1.04
C VAL A 248 2.52 -15.29 -0.95
N SER A 249 3.10 -14.95 -2.10
CA SER A 249 4.38 -14.24 -2.17
C SER A 249 4.47 -13.42 -3.47
N THR A 250 5.63 -12.80 -3.71
CA THR A 250 5.98 -12.04 -4.91
C THR A 250 7.16 -12.70 -5.62
N THR A 251 7.48 -12.24 -6.84
CA THR A 251 8.68 -12.74 -7.52
C THR A 251 9.95 -12.35 -6.76
N ALA A 252 10.00 -11.13 -6.21
CA ALA A 252 11.11 -10.59 -5.42
C ALA A 252 11.33 -11.35 -4.10
N ASP A 253 10.28 -11.66 -3.34
CA ASP A 253 10.43 -12.40 -2.10
C ASP A 253 10.83 -13.86 -2.33
N MET A 254 10.29 -14.50 -3.38
CA MET A 254 10.73 -15.84 -3.78
C MET A 254 12.21 -15.86 -4.21
N ILE A 255 12.71 -14.76 -4.78
CA ILE A 255 14.14 -14.58 -5.06
C ILE A 255 14.94 -14.54 -3.75
N LYS A 256 14.56 -13.71 -2.77
CA LYS A 256 15.22 -13.64 -1.46
C LYS A 256 15.27 -15.00 -0.78
N PHE A 257 14.16 -15.73 -0.81
CA PHE A 257 14.06 -17.08 -0.27
C PHE A 257 15.04 -18.05 -0.94
N MET A 258 15.08 -18.11 -2.27
CA MET A 258 15.96 -19.02 -3.00
C MET A 258 17.44 -18.63 -2.92
N GLN A 259 17.73 -17.33 -2.82
CA GLN A 259 19.06 -16.79 -2.56
C GLN A 259 19.57 -17.32 -1.21
N ALA A 260 18.79 -17.20 -0.13
CA ALA A 260 19.15 -17.72 1.19
C ALA A 260 19.18 -19.27 1.25
N LEU A 261 18.23 -19.94 0.60
CA LEU A 261 18.10 -21.41 0.67
C LEU A 261 19.20 -22.13 -0.11
N VAL A 262 19.53 -21.67 -1.32
CA VAL A 262 20.33 -22.43 -2.28
C VAL A 262 21.65 -21.74 -2.63
N VAL A 263 21.63 -20.42 -2.86
CA VAL A 263 22.82 -19.68 -3.31
C VAL A 263 23.77 -19.46 -2.12
N ASP A 264 23.28 -18.85 -1.06
CA ASP A 264 24.08 -18.49 0.12
C ASP A 264 24.07 -19.60 1.18
N ARG A 265 23.05 -20.47 1.14
CA ARG A 265 22.87 -21.63 2.05
C ARG A 265 22.86 -21.24 3.52
N THR A 266 22.27 -20.09 3.81
CA THR A 266 22.16 -19.51 5.16
C THR A 266 20.93 -20.03 5.90
N LEU A 267 19.89 -20.45 5.17
CA LEU A 267 18.60 -20.81 5.76
C LEU A 267 18.56 -22.23 6.36
N VAL A 268 19.22 -23.20 5.72
CA VAL A 268 19.26 -24.60 6.18
C VAL A 268 20.67 -24.92 6.67
N PRO A 269 20.85 -25.42 7.92
CA PRO A 269 22.16 -25.75 8.45
C PRO A 269 22.93 -26.75 7.59
N GLU A 270 24.26 -26.61 7.52
CA GLU A 270 25.14 -27.44 6.68
C GLU A 270 24.90 -28.96 6.87
N SER A 271 24.60 -29.39 8.10
CA SER A 271 24.32 -30.79 8.44
C SER A 271 23.07 -31.39 7.77
N GLN A 272 22.21 -30.56 7.17
CA GLN A 272 20.93 -30.98 6.58
C GLN A 272 20.84 -30.66 5.08
N LEU A 273 21.92 -30.19 4.45
CA LEU A 273 21.94 -29.89 3.02
C LEU A 273 21.72 -31.15 2.15
N ASP A 274 22.15 -32.33 2.61
CA ASP A 274 21.85 -33.59 1.94
C ASP A 274 20.34 -33.88 1.92
N GLY A 275 19.63 -33.59 3.02
CA GLY A 275 18.18 -33.71 3.10
C GLY A 275 17.48 -32.76 2.14
N LEU A 276 17.98 -31.52 2.03
CA LEU A 276 17.48 -30.54 1.06
C LEU A 276 17.70 -30.98 -0.39
N GLY A 277 18.88 -31.54 -0.70
CA GLY A 277 19.18 -32.11 -2.02
C GLY A 277 18.23 -33.26 -2.39
N HIS A 278 17.98 -34.18 -1.45
CA HIS A 278 17.03 -35.27 -1.67
C HIS A 278 15.58 -34.78 -1.87
N PHE A 279 15.18 -33.71 -1.19
CA PHE A 279 13.89 -33.07 -1.44
C PHE A 279 13.81 -32.54 -2.88
N PHE A 280 14.80 -31.78 -3.33
CA PHE A 280 14.84 -31.26 -4.70
C PHE A 280 14.82 -32.37 -5.75
N ASP A 281 15.57 -33.46 -5.53
CA ASP A 281 15.52 -34.65 -6.38
C ASP A 281 14.11 -35.25 -6.46
N ALA A 282 13.43 -35.37 -5.32
CA ALA A 282 12.11 -35.99 -5.23
C ALA A 282 11.02 -35.18 -5.96
N VAL A 283 11.16 -33.85 -6.02
CA VAL A 283 10.23 -32.96 -6.74
C VAL A 283 10.63 -32.73 -8.20
N GLY A 284 11.71 -33.37 -8.66
CA GLY A 284 12.17 -33.31 -10.05
C GLY A 284 13.03 -32.09 -10.40
N PHE A 285 13.48 -31.33 -9.40
CA PHE A 285 14.31 -30.13 -9.54
C PHE A 285 15.67 -30.29 -8.83
N GLY A 286 16.17 -31.51 -8.62
CA GLY A 286 17.52 -31.76 -8.08
C GLY A 286 18.55 -32.15 -9.14
N GLN A 287 18.10 -32.32 -10.38
CA GLN A 287 18.90 -32.89 -11.47
C GLN A 287 19.21 -31.85 -12.55
N GLY A 288 20.46 -31.83 -13.03
CA GLY A 288 20.93 -30.87 -14.03
C GLY A 288 21.47 -29.57 -13.42
N ASP A 289 21.36 -28.47 -14.17
CA ASP A 289 21.93 -27.17 -13.77
C ASP A 289 20.95 -26.31 -12.96
N PHE A 290 19.73 -26.78 -12.68
CA PHE A 290 18.67 -26.01 -12.02
C PHE A 290 18.16 -26.68 -10.75
N VAL A 291 17.95 -25.86 -9.72
CA VAL A 291 17.36 -26.27 -8.43
C VAL A 291 16.19 -25.37 -8.03
N GLY A 292 15.06 -25.94 -7.60
CA GLY A 292 13.89 -25.14 -7.20
C GLY A 292 12.59 -25.95 -7.16
N HIS A 293 11.47 -25.31 -7.50
CA HIS A 293 10.17 -25.99 -7.57
C HIS A 293 9.17 -25.18 -8.42
N ASN A 294 8.21 -25.85 -9.06
CA ASN A 294 7.05 -25.21 -9.68
C ASN A 294 5.82 -25.17 -8.75
N GLY A 295 4.89 -24.27 -9.01
CA GLY A 295 3.62 -24.10 -8.33
C GLY A 295 2.47 -24.14 -9.31
N GLY A 296 1.38 -24.82 -8.95
CA GLY A 296 0.14 -24.80 -9.71
C GLY A 296 -1.05 -24.87 -8.77
N THR A 297 -2.02 -23.97 -8.99
CA THR A 297 -3.30 -23.95 -8.30
C THR A 297 -4.44 -23.61 -9.27
N VAL A 298 -5.67 -23.45 -8.77
CA VAL A 298 -6.89 -23.23 -9.55
C VAL A 298 -6.86 -21.95 -10.39
N GLY A 299 -6.03 -20.95 -10.03
CA GLY A 299 -5.94 -19.67 -10.74
C GLY A 299 -4.54 -19.25 -11.19
N THR A 300 -3.48 -19.90 -10.71
CA THR A 300 -2.09 -19.43 -10.88
C THR A 300 -1.17 -20.60 -11.15
N THR A 301 -0.18 -20.38 -12.01
CA THR A 301 0.97 -21.26 -12.18
C THR A 301 2.25 -20.46 -12.05
N SER A 302 3.28 -21.04 -11.44
CA SER A 302 4.54 -20.36 -11.15
C SER A 302 5.72 -21.31 -11.10
N VAL A 303 6.93 -20.78 -11.17
CA VAL A 303 8.18 -21.53 -10.98
C VAL A 303 9.25 -20.60 -10.45
N THR A 304 10.01 -21.07 -9.47
CA THR A 304 11.22 -20.38 -9.01
C THR A 304 12.37 -21.37 -8.96
N VAL A 305 13.47 -21.02 -9.62
CA VAL A 305 14.67 -21.88 -9.73
C VAL A 305 15.95 -21.08 -9.63
N VAL A 306 17.01 -21.75 -9.21
CA VAL A 306 18.39 -21.28 -9.22
C VAL A 306 19.14 -22.03 -10.31
N HIS A 307 19.76 -21.28 -11.23
CA HIS A 307 20.76 -21.81 -12.14
C HIS A 307 22.09 -21.95 -11.40
N MET A 308 22.40 -23.17 -10.97
CA MET A 308 23.55 -23.47 -10.09
C MET A 308 24.90 -22.99 -10.62
N PRO A 309 25.21 -23.07 -11.93
CA PRO A 309 26.50 -22.59 -12.45
C PRO A 309 26.74 -21.09 -12.30
N THR A 310 25.67 -20.27 -12.30
CA THR A 310 25.80 -18.80 -12.26
C THR A 310 25.28 -18.17 -10.96
N GLY A 311 24.55 -18.93 -10.15
CA GLY A 311 23.82 -18.40 -9.00
C GLY A 311 22.61 -17.53 -9.39
N THR A 312 22.17 -17.58 -10.65
CA THR A 312 21.02 -16.78 -11.13
C THR A 312 19.73 -17.37 -10.61
N VAL A 313 18.94 -16.56 -9.90
CA VAL A 313 17.58 -16.93 -9.48
C VAL A 313 16.59 -16.41 -10.51
N ILE A 314 15.65 -17.25 -10.95
CA ILE A 314 14.59 -16.89 -11.88
C ILE A 314 13.25 -17.27 -11.25
N SER A 315 12.34 -16.31 -11.15
CA SER A 315 10.98 -16.49 -10.66
C SER A 315 9.99 -16.04 -11.73
N VAL A 316 9.03 -16.90 -12.08
CA VAL A 316 8.02 -16.60 -13.11
C VAL A 316 6.66 -17.02 -12.60
N ALA A 317 5.64 -16.19 -12.81
CA ALA A 317 4.25 -16.51 -12.52
C ALA A 317 3.31 -16.10 -13.66
N LEU A 318 2.26 -16.88 -13.85
CA LEU A 318 1.15 -16.61 -14.76
C LEU A 318 -0.15 -16.64 -13.95
N THR A 319 -1.00 -15.63 -14.13
CA THR A 319 -2.32 -15.56 -13.46
C THR A 319 -3.38 -16.42 -14.14
N HIS A 320 -2.98 -17.64 -14.52
CA HIS A 320 -3.86 -18.64 -15.08
C HIS A 320 -3.43 -20.06 -14.66
N ALA A 321 -4.42 -20.90 -14.36
CA ALA A 321 -4.26 -22.34 -14.24
C ALA A 321 -4.10 -22.99 -15.62
N ASP A 322 -2.95 -22.77 -16.25
CA ASP A 322 -2.62 -23.43 -17.51
C ASP A 322 -1.90 -24.76 -17.24
N GLN A 323 -2.07 -25.75 -18.10
CA GLN A 323 -1.48 -27.09 -17.99
C GLN A 323 0.03 -27.06 -18.39
N ASN A 324 0.82 -26.26 -17.67
CA ASN A 324 2.29 -26.11 -17.69
C ASN A 324 2.98 -25.71 -19.02
N GLN A 325 2.30 -25.71 -20.16
CA GLN A 325 2.96 -25.42 -21.45
C GLN A 325 3.37 -23.97 -21.60
N ASN A 326 2.49 -23.01 -21.26
CA ASN A 326 2.80 -21.59 -21.44
C ASN A 326 3.79 -21.09 -20.39
N LEU A 327 3.71 -21.57 -19.14
CA LEU A 327 4.70 -21.28 -18.10
C LEU A 327 6.09 -21.75 -18.52
N SER A 328 6.20 -23.00 -19.01
CA SER A 328 7.47 -23.56 -19.49
C SER A 328 8.03 -22.73 -20.65
N SER A 329 7.18 -22.29 -21.58
CA SER A 329 7.59 -21.43 -22.70
C SER A 329 8.16 -20.10 -22.23
N LEU A 330 7.46 -19.39 -21.33
CA LEU A 330 7.94 -18.11 -20.80
C LEU A 330 9.23 -18.29 -20.01
N PHE A 331 9.29 -19.29 -19.12
CA PHE A 331 10.49 -19.60 -18.35
C PHE A 331 11.70 -19.86 -19.28
N GLU A 332 11.52 -20.67 -20.33
CA GLU A 332 12.60 -20.95 -21.29
C GLU A 332 13.05 -19.69 -22.03
N GLN A 333 12.13 -18.79 -22.39
CA GLN A 333 12.48 -17.51 -23.00
C GLN A 333 13.27 -16.60 -22.05
N VAL A 334 12.80 -16.43 -20.82
CA VAL A 334 13.50 -15.65 -19.78
C VAL A 334 14.89 -16.24 -19.53
N LYS A 335 14.98 -17.56 -19.30
CA LYS A 335 16.23 -18.27 -19.10
C LYS A 335 17.21 -18.04 -20.25
N ASN A 336 16.77 -18.22 -21.49
CA ASN A 336 17.64 -18.07 -22.65
C ASN A 336 18.11 -16.63 -22.82
N ASN A 337 17.21 -15.65 -22.63
CA ASN A 337 17.55 -14.25 -22.75
C ASN A 337 18.53 -13.83 -21.65
N VAL A 338 18.27 -14.18 -20.39
CA VAL A 338 19.10 -13.81 -19.23
C VAL A 338 20.46 -14.51 -19.25
N LEU A 339 20.50 -15.83 -19.43
CA LEU A 339 21.75 -16.59 -19.30
C LEU A 339 22.71 -16.38 -20.48
N SER A 340 22.22 -15.85 -21.60
CA SER A 340 23.05 -15.49 -22.76
C SER A 340 23.38 -14.00 -22.85
N ASP A 341 22.76 -13.17 -22.00
CA ASP A 341 22.95 -11.72 -22.02
C ASP A 341 24.26 -11.31 -21.33
N GLU A 342 25.00 -10.41 -21.97
CA GLU A 342 26.30 -9.96 -21.45
C GLU A 342 26.14 -9.14 -20.16
N GLY A 343 25.08 -8.35 -20.02
CA GLY A 343 24.77 -7.56 -18.83
C GLY A 343 24.55 -8.45 -17.61
N TRP A 344 23.77 -9.53 -17.75
CA TRP A 344 23.61 -10.53 -16.70
C TRP A 344 24.85 -11.40 -16.50
N SER A 345 25.69 -11.61 -17.52
CA SER A 345 26.83 -12.53 -17.44
C SER A 345 27.92 -12.09 -16.45
N ASN A 346 28.13 -10.78 -16.33
CA ASN A 346 29.11 -10.16 -15.46
C ASN A 346 28.67 -8.71 -15.16
N PRO A 347 27.63 -8.52 -14.32
CA PRO A 347 27.28 -7.19 -13.88
C PRO A 347 28.50 -6.64 -13.13
N ASP A 348 29.08 -5.54 -13.62
CA ASP A 348 30.35 -5.00 -13.11
C ASP A 348 30.16 -4.26 -11.78
N ILE A 349 29.43 -4.84 -10.82
CA ILE A 349 29.01 -4.18 -9.57
C ILE A 349 30.13 -4.10 -8.52
N GLY A 350 31.39 -4.15 -8.95
CA GLY A 350 32.55 -4.27 -8.04
C GLY A 350 32.69 -3.11 -7.05
N ASP A 351 33.64 -3.24 -6.11
CA ASP A 351 33.89 -2.32 -4.98
C ASP A 351 34.33 -0.87 -5.35
N GLY A 352 34.12 -0.43 -6.59
CA GLY A 352 34.51 0.90 -7.07
C GLY A 352 33.33 1.88 -7.13
N PRO A 353 33.59 3.13 -7.56
CA PRO A 353 32.53 4.12 -7.79
C PRO A 353 31.48 3.58 -8.76
N LEU A 354 30.21 3.76 -8.42
CA LEU A 354 29.06 3.48 -9.25
C LEU A 354 28.56 4.79 -9.88
N GLU A 355 28.25 4.70 -11.17
CA GLU A 355 27.59 5.77 -11.92
C GLU A 355 26.20 5.28 -12.32
N PHE A 356 25.16 6.08 -12.14
CA PHE A 356 23.80 5.69 -12.48
C PHE A 356 23.29 6.47 -13.69
N ALA A 357 22.57 5.81 -14.60
CA ALA A 357 22.05 6.42 -15.83
C ALA A 357 20.79 7.30 -15.64
N PHE A 358 20.35 7.50 -14.40
CA PHE A 358 19.16 8.26 -13.98
C PHE A 358 19.57 9.30 -12.91
N THR A 359 18.60 9.98 -12.26
CA THR A 359 18.85 11.04 -11.26
C THR A 359 18.82 10.49 -9.83
N ALA A 360 19.50 11.13 -8.89
CA ALA A 360 19.42 10.77 -7.48
C ALA A 360 18.00 10.99 -6.93
N ALA A 361 17.31 12.05 -7.36
CA ALA A 361 15.95 12.35 -6.92
C ALA A 361 14.95 11.22 -7.23
N ASP A 362 15.15 10.48 -8.33
CA ASP A 362 14.28 9.36 -8.73
C ASP A 362 14.60 8.03 -8.04
N LEU A 363 15.68 7.98 -7.23
CA LEU A 363 16.14 6.75 -6.61
C LEU A 363 15.31 6.39 -5.38
N GLY A 364 14.74 5.18 -5.38
CA GLY A 364 14.18 4.56 -4.17
C GLY A 364 15.31 4.01 -3.32
N ILE A 365 15.28 4.26 -2.01
CA ILE A 365 16.31 3.78 -1.08
C ILE A 365 15.62 3.20 0.13
N SER A 366 15.96 1.95 0.46
CA SER A 366 15.47 1.28 1.66
C SER A 366 16.57 0.44 2.29
N GLU A 367 16.44 0.15 3.59
CA GLU A 367 17.22 -0.89 4.24
C GLU A 367 16.42 -2.19 4.29
N ALA A 368 17.07 -3.30 3.96
CA ALA A 368 16.49 -4.64 4.02
C ALA A 368 17.46 -5.62 4.69
N PRO A 369 16.98 -6.68 5.35
CA PRO A 369 17.86 -7.75 5.80
C PRO A 369 18.35 -8.56 4.59
N GLY A 370 19.66 -8.79 4.53
CA GLY A 370 20.30 -9.71 3.61
C GLY A 370 19.99 -11.17 3.95
N SER A 371 20.42 -12.08 3.07
CA SER A 371 20.17 -13.52 3.20
C SER A 371 20.77 -14.16 4.46
N ASP A 372 21.76 -13.54 5.08
CA ASP A 372 22.38 -13.93 6.35
C ASP A 372 21.94 -13.05 7.54
N ALA A 373 20.88 -12.27 7.36
CA ALA A 373 20.35 -11.26 8.28
C ALA A 373 21.29 -10.07 8.55
N THR A 374 22.36 -9.88 7.75
CA THR A 374 23.13 -8.63 7.77
C THR A 374 22.34 -7.51 7.08
N PRO A 375 22.35 -6.26 7.58
CA PRO A 375 21.68 -5.16 6.88
C PRO A 375 22.28 -4.94 5.49
N GLN A 376 21.41 -4.69 4.52
CA GLN A 376 21.76 -4.28 3.17
C GLN A 376 20.99 -3.01 2.79
N VAL A 377 21.62 -2.18 1.97
CA VAL A 377 20.95 -1.05 1.31
C VAL A 377 20.39 -1.53 -0.02
N GLN A 378 19.10 -1.37 -0.22
CA GLN A 378 18.43 -1.60 -1.50
C GLN A 378 18.24 -0.26 -2.21
N LEU A 379 18.81 -0.16 -3.41
CA LEU A 379 18.64 0.97 -4.32
C LEU A 379 17.69 0.55 -5.44
N ASP A 380 16.49 1.13 -5.49
CA ASP A 380 15.41 0.77 -6.42
C ASP A 380 15.30 1.77 -7.58
N MET A 381 15.28 1.24 -8.79
CA MET A 381 15.50 1.97 -10.04
C MET A 381 14.64 1.35 -11.15
N ASP A 382 13.41 1.84 -11.36
CA ASP A 382 12.51 1.40 -12.44
C ASP A 382 12.37 -0.15 -12.55
N GLY A 383 12.18 -0.84 -11.43
CA GLY A 383 12.04 -2.31 -11.43
C GLY A 383 13.36 -3.07 -11.45
N VAL A 384 14.51 -2.38 -11.40
CA VAL A 384 15.82 -2.95 -11.09
C VAL A 384 16.23 -2.53 -9.69
N SER A 385 16.70 -3.47 -8.89
CA SER A 385 17.20 -3.21 -7.55
C SER A 385 18.66 -3.62 -7.43
N LEU A 386 19.46 -2.77 -6.78
CA LEU A 386 20.84 -3.06 -6.43
C LEU A 386 20.94 -3.18 -4.89
N PHE A 387 21.43 -4.33 -4.43
CA PHE A 387 21.68 -4.60 -3.02
C PHE A 387 23.16 -4.38 -2.70
N LEU A 388 23.42 -3.49 -1.75
CA LEU A 388 24.75 -3.18 -1.24
C LEU A 388 24.88 -3.68 0.20
N ASP A 389 25.99 -4.35 0.51
CA ASP A 389 26.24 -4.87 1.85
C ASP A 389 26.50 -3.74 2.86
N GLY A 390 25.90 -3.86 4.03
CA GLY A 390 26.04 -2.89 5.13
C GLY A 390 24.81 -1.99 5.32
N PRO A 391 24.77 -1.24 6.43
CA PRO A 391 23.68 -0.31 6.70
C PRO A 391 23.81 0.98 5.87
N LEU A 392 22.71 1.71 5.69
CA LEU A 392 22.63 2.97 4.95
C LEU A 392 23.59 4.03 5.50
N ALA A 393 23.83 4.04 6.81
CA ALA A 393 24.76 4.97 7.45
C ALA A 393 26.22 4.76 7.04
N GLU A 394 26.58 3.59 6.49
CA GLU A 394 27.93 3.27 6.00
C GLU A 394 28.05 3.47 4.49
N LEU A 395 27.01 3.95 3.82
CA LEU A 395 26.99 4.15 2.37
C LEU A 395 28.01 5.21 1.95
N ASP A 396 28.97 4.82 1.11
CA ASP A 396 29.96 5.74 0.55
C ASP A 396 29.34 6.60 -0.55
N THR A 397 28.77 7.74 -0.17
CA THR A 397 28.17 8.73 -1.08
C THR A 397 29.18 9.30 -2.09
N GLY A 398 30.49 9.21 -1.82
CA GLY A 398 31.53 9.56 -2.78
C GLY A 398 31.64 8.57 -3.96
N ASN A 399 31.05 7.38 -3.81
CA ASN A 399 30.99 6.34 -4.84
C ASN A 399 29.62 6.22 -5.50
N LEU A 400 28.66 7.11 -5.20
CA LEU A 400 27.34 7.11 -5.82
C LEU A 400 27.12 8.43 -6.55
N THR A 401 27.42 8.42 -7.84
CA THR A 401 27.20 9.60 -8.70
C THR A 401 26.24 9.25 -9.82
N PHE A 402 25.55 10.26 -10.32
CA PHE A 402 24.53 10.09 -11.33
C PHE A 402 24.94 10.81 -12.62
N SER A 403 24.48 10.29 -13.75
CA SER A 403 24.91 10.74 -15.08
C SER A 403 24.47 12.17 -15.41
N ASP A 404 23.46 12.67 -14.71
CA ASP A 404 22.97 14.05 -14.77
C ASP A 404 23.75 15.02 -13.86
N GLY A 405 24.67 14.50 -13.04
CA GLY A 405 25.47 15.26 -12.08
C GLY A 405 24.84 15.37 -10.69
N SER A 406 23.67 14.78 -10.45
CA SER A 406 23.10 14.66 -9.11
C SER A 406 23.88 13.67 -8.24
N ILE A 407 23.67 13.75 -6.92
CA ILE A 407 24.37 12.92 -5.93
C ILE A 407 23.37 12.52 -4.82
N LEU A 408 23.55 11.32 -4.29
CA LEU A 408 22.91 10.88 -3.06
C LEU A 408 23.70 11.36 -1.84
N PHE A 409 23.06 12.04 -0.91
CA PHE A 409 23.66 12.46 0.35
C PHE A 409 22.95 11.80 1.54
N VAL A 410 23.75 11.14 2.38
CA VAL A 410 23.32 10.62 3.67
C VAL A 410 23.96 11.47 4.76
N ALA A 411 23.14 12.11 5.60
CA ALA A 411 23.62 12.90 6.72
C ALA A 411 24.32 11.98 7.73
N GLU A 412 25.52 12.35 8.20
CA GLU A 412 26.16 11.61 9.29
C GLU A 412 25.28 11.66 10.54
N HIS A 413 25.21 10.56 11.30
CA HIS A 413 24.40 10.41 12.53
C HIS A 413 24.57 11.53 13.60
N SER A 414 25.61 12.35 13.50
CA SER A 414 25.90 13.45 14.43
C SER A 414 25.77 14.85 13.82
N ALA A 415 25.47 14.95 12.53
CA ALA A 415 25.39 16.22 11.82
C ALA A 415 24.02 16.87 12.05
N ALA A 416 23.99 17.89 12.92
CA ALA A 416 22.79 18.72 13.12
C ALA A 416 22.44 19.58 11.89
N GLN A 417 23.34 19.69 10.91
CA GLN A 417 23.14 20.48 9.70
C GLN A 417 23.88 19.84 8.52
N PHE A 418 23.15 19.64 7.42
CA PHE A 418 23.61 19.15 6.14
C PHE A 418 23.14 20.09 5.01
N SER A 419 24.04 20.44 4.09
CA SER A 419 23.74 21.39 3.02
C SER A 419 24.52 21.04 1.76
N VAL A 420 23.81 20.84 0.64
CA VAL A 420 24.44 20.48 -0.65
C VAL A 420 25.49 21.53 -1.05
N ALA A 421 25.20 22.81 -0.86
CA ALA A 421 26.12 23.91 -1.20
C ALA A 421 27.46 23.86 -0.44
N GLN A 422 27.52 23.23 0.74
CA GLN A 422 28.77 23.07 1.51
C GLN A 422 29.57 21.85 1.06
N HIS A 423 28.92 20.85 0.47
CA HIS A 423 29.51 19.55 0.17
C HIS A 423 29.91 19.42 -1.30
N ALA A 424 29.11 19.96 -2.24
CA ALA A 424 29.39 19.86 -3.68
C ALA A 424 28.90 21.10 -4.44
N ALA A 425 29.83 22.01 -4.78
CA ALA A 425 29.50 23.22 -5.56
C ALA A 425 28.96 22.92 -6.97
N GLU A 426 29.26 21.74 -7.51
CA GLU A 426 28.80 21.29 -8.84
C GLU A 426 27.37 20.70 -8.80
N ALA A 427 26.87 20.32 -7.61
CA ALA A 427 25.53 19.72 -7.42
C ALA A 427 24.44 20.74 -7.03
N MET A 428 24.78 22.03 -6.96
CA MET A 428 23.90 23.08 -6.44
C MET A 428 22.61 23.29 -7.25
N SER A 429 22.53 22.80 -8.47
CA SER A 429 21.36 22.92 -9.35
C SER A 429 20.94 21.58 -9.94
N ALA A 430 21.41 20.47 -9.37
CA ALA A 430 21.03 19.12 -9.75
C ALA A 430 19.89 18.63 -8.85
N ASP A 431 19.18 17.61 -9.29
CA ASP A 431 18.04 17.03 -8.57
C ASP A 431 18.57 15.96 -7.59
N ASN A 432 18.83 16.34 -6.34
CA ASN A 432 19.53 15.49 -5.36
C ASN A 432 18.56 14.70 -4.47
N GLN A 433 19.10 13.68 -3.80
CA GLN A 433 18.40 12.99 -2.72
C GLN A 433 19.17 13.16 -1.42
N LEU A 434 18.49 13.66 -0.39
CA LEU A 434 19.05 13.95 0.94
C LEU A 434 18.34 13.10 1.99
N ILE A 435 19.09 12.26 2.68
CA ILE A 435 18.57 11.36 3.73
C ILE A 435 19.18 11.74 5.08
N GLY A 436 18.33 12.18 6.00
CA GLY A 436 18.63 12.34 7.41
C GLY A 436 18.60 11.02 8.17
N GLN A 437 19.02 11.04 9.44
CA GLN A 437 19.11 9.83 10.27
C GLN A 437 18.26 10.00 11.53
N SER A 438 18.72 9.49 12.67
CA SER A 438 18.08 9.81 13.95
C SER A 438 18.67 11.10 14.52
N GLY A 439 17.81 11.89 15.16
CA GLY A 439 18.11 13.21 15.72
C GLY A 439 17.54 14.35 14.88
N ASN A 440 17.69 15.57 15.38
CA ASN A 440 17.16 16.75 14.74
C ASN A 440 18.15 17.26 13.67
N ASN A 441 17.84 17.03 12.41
CA ASN A 441 18.64 17.38 11.24
C ASN A 441 18.14 18.69 10.60
N LEU A 442 19.05 19.45 9.99
CA LEU A 442 18.73 20.54 9.07
C LEU A 442 19.24 20.13 7.69
N LEU A 443 18.35 19.81 6.76
CA LEU A 443 18.66 19.38 5.40
C LEU A 443 18.36 20.52 4.41
N ILE A 444 19.32 20.87 3.54
CA ILE A 444 19.19 21.98 2.58
C ILE A 444 19.52 21.50 1.15
N GLY A 445 18.50 21.43 0.29
CA GLY A 445 18.49 20.87 -1.08
C GLY A 445 19.30 21.67 -2.11
N ALA A 446 18.96 22.95 -2.30
CA ALA A 446 19.63 23.98 -3.12
C ALA A 446 18.75 24.58 -4.24
N HIS A 447 19.03 24.36 -5.53
CA HIS A 447 18.26 24.96 -6.64
C HIS A 447 17.62 23.94 -7.60
N GLY A 448 17.87 22.64 -7.41
CA GLY A 448 17.28 21.57 -8.22
C GLY A 448 15.97 21.07 -7.64
N ASN A 449 15.36 20.06 -8.25
CA ASN A 449 14.20 19.39 -7.67
C ASN A 449 14.70 18.30 -6.71
N ASP A 450 14.82 18.64 -5.44
CA ASP A 450 15.44 17.77 -4.45
C ASP A 450 14.40 16.90 -3.72
N ALA A 451 14.78 15.66 -3.41
CA ALA A 451 14.02 14.75 -2.55
C ALA A 451 14.66 14.69 -1.16
N LEU A 452 13.91 15.10 -0.13
CA LEU A 452 14.39 15.18 1.25
C LEU A 452 13.64 14.19 2.16
N SER A 453 14.37 13.49 3.03
CA SER A 453 13.79 12.62 4.05
C SER A 453 14.48 12.90 5.38
N GLY A 454 13.75 13.41 6.37
CA GLY A 454 14.31 13.83 7.67
C GLY A 454 14.82 12.66 8.52
N GLY A 455 14.07 11.56 8.51
CA GLY A 455 14.30 10.44 9.40
C GLY A 455 13.52 10.62 10.70
N ALA A 456 14.15 10.36 11.84
CA ALA A 456 13.49 10.45 13.15
C ALA A 456 14.05 11.61 13.95
N GLY A 457 13.21 12.56 14.38
CA GLY A 457 13.63 13.73 15.14
C GLY A 457 12.77 14.94 14.81
N ASP A 458 13.05 16.10 15.40
CA ASP A 458 12.41 17.33 14.90
C ASP A 458 13.32 17.96 13.85
N ASP A 459 13.02 17.75 12.57
CA ASP A 459 13.89 18.15 11.46
C ASP A 459 13.52 19.51 10.85
N TRP A 460 14.46 20.07 10.12
CA TRP A 460 14.27 21.24 9.25
C TRP A 460 14.60 20.85 7.82
N LEU A 461 13.57 20.75 6.98
CA LEU A 461 13.70 20.40 5.58
C LEU A 461 13.54 21.68 4.75
N ASP A 462 14.63 22.11 4.11
CA ASP A 462 14.69 23.29 3.26
C ASP A 462 15.03 22.89 1.81
N GLY A 463 14.02 22.81 0.95
CA GLY A 463 14.25 22.54 -0.48
C GLY A 463 15.02 23.67 -1.18
N ALA A 464 14.88 24.88 -0.64
CA ALA A 464 15.39 26.14 -1.17
C ALA A 464 14.74 26.58 -2.49
N GLY A 465 15.20 26.16 -3.65
CA GLY A 465 14.57 26.51 -4.92
C GLY A 465 14.52 25.32 -5.84
N GLY A 466 13.51 25.27 -6.69
CA GLY A 466 13.20 24.06 -7.44
C GLY A 466 11.75 23.67 -7.16
N HIS A 467 11.41 22.41 -7.43
CA HIS A 467 10.19 21.79 -6.94
C HIS A 467 10.59 20.60 -6.08
N ASP A 468 10.53 20.79 -4.77
CA ASP A 468 11.13 19.91 -3.77
C ASP A 468 10.07 19.05 -3.09
N VAL A 469 10.45 17.81 -2.79
CA VAL A 469 9.57 16.81 -2.19
C VAL A 469 10.14 16.37 -0.85
N ALA A 470 9.34 16.45 0.22
CA ALA A 470 9.65 15.77 1.48
C ALA A 470 8.91 14.43 1.57
N ARG A 471 9.66 13.33 1.73
CA ARG A 471 9.14 11.95 1.71
C ARG A 471 9.05 11.36 3.11
N TYR A 472 7.96 10.64 3.37
CA TYR A 472 7.64 9.96 4.62
C TYR A 472 7.10 8.55 4.34
N ASP A 473 7.73 7.53 4.92
CA ASP A 473 7.33 6.13 4.70
C ASP A 473 6.05 5.71 5.47
N ALA A 474 5.47 6.64 6.24
CA ALA A 474 4.31 6.38 7.09
C ALA A 474 3.00 6.83 6.42
N ASP A 475 1.87 6.29 6.88
CA ASP A 475 0.55 6.62 6.31
C ASP A 475 0.19 8.08 6.58
N GLN A 476 -0.34 8.78 5.57
CA GLN A 476 -0.71 10.19 5.67
C GLN A 476 -1.62 10.47 6.88
N SER A 477 -2.53 9.55 7.20
CA SER A 477 -3.48 9.69 8.30
C SER A 477 -2.82 9.83 9.67
N GLN A 478 -1.54 9.52 9.84
CA GLN A 478 -0.80 9.64 11.10
C GLN A 478 -0.33 11.08 11.39
N PHE A 479 -0.38 11.97 10.38
CA PHE A 479 0.24 13.27 10.45
C PHE A 479 -0.73 14.44 10.62
N THR A 480 -0.24 15.49 11.27
CA THR A 480 -0.90 16.80 11.35
C THR A 480 -0.04 17.84 10.66
N LEU A 481 -0.53 18.42 9.58
CA LEU A 481 0.09 19.52 8.83
C LEU A 481 -0.41 20.86 9.36
N THR A 482 0.37 21.50 10.22
CA THR A 482 0.03 22.83 10.75
C THR A 482 0.53 23.91 9.81
N ILE A 483 -0.38 24.81 9.42
CA ILE A 483 -0.07 25.97 8.56
C ILE A 483 -0.23 27.24 9.38
N GLY A 484 0.81 28.07 9.45
CA GLY A 484 0.75 29.33 10.16
C GLY A 484 1.78 30.35 9.69
N ARG A 485 1.77 31.53 10.32
CA ARG A 485 2.71 32.62 9.97
C ARG A 485 4.16 32.33 10.35
N ASP A 486 4.37 31.41 11.28
CA ASP A 486 5.71 31.01 11.75
C ASP A 486 6.33 29.86 10.93
N GLY A 487 5.59 29.35 9.94
CA GLY A 487 5.98 28.30 9.01
C GLY A 487 4.97 27.16 8.93
N THR A 488 5.30 26.19 8.08
CA THR A 488 4.58 24.93 7.95
C THR A 488 5.30 23.85 8.75
N VAL A 489 4.55 23.11 9.56
CA VAL A 489 5.10 22.02 10.39
C VAL A 489 4.29 20.77 10.17
N LEU A 490 4.97 19.66 9.88
CA LEU A 490 4.36 18.34 9.79
C LEU A 490 4.72 17.55 11.05
N MET A 491 3.71 17.18 11.83
CA MET A 491 3.90 16.43 13.08
C MET A 491 3.42 15.00 12.92
N ASP A 492 4.31 14.03 13.15
CA ASP A 492 3.96 12.63 13.36
C ASP A 492 3.36 12.44 14.76
N ARG A 493 2.11 11.98 14.83
CA ARG A 493 1.42 11.75 16.10
C ARG A 493 1.79 10.45 16.79
N SER A 494 2.47 9.53 16.11
CA SER A 494 3.05 8.34 16.74
C SER A 494 4.28 8.69 17.60
N GLY A 495 4.95 9.81 17.26
CA GLY A 495 6.15 10.30 17.94
C GLY A 495 7.42 9.55 17.53
N VAL A 496 7.37 8.74 16.47
CA VAL A 496 8.52 8.00 15.93
C VAL A 496 9.36 8.92 15.06
N LEU A 497 8.71 9.67 14.17
CA LEU A 497 9.38 10.55 13.21
C LEU A 497 9.58 11.97 13.74
N GLY A 498 8.75 12.43 14.70
CA GLY A 498 8.90 13.76 15.32
C GLY A 498 8.10 14.86 14.61
N ALA A 499 8.54 16.12 14.76
CA ALA A 499 7.88 17.28 14.19
C ALA A 499 8.80 18.10 13.28
N ASP A 500 8.52 18.05 11.98
CA ASP A 500 9.39 18.58 10.95
C ASP A 500 8.92 19.94 10.46
N LYS A 501 9.86 20.88 10.40
CA LYS A 501 9.65 22.20 9.82
C LYS A 501 9.97 22.16 8.33
N LEU A 502 8.98 22.55 7.52
CA LEU A 502 9.06 22.56 6.07
C LEU A 502 9.32 23.98 5.57
N ILE A 503 10.33 24.15 4.72
CA ILE A 503 10.76 25.43 4.14
C ILE A 503 10.98 25.18 2.65
N SER A 504 10.33 25.96 1.78
CA SER A 504 10.42 25.76 0.32
C SER A 504 10.25 24.28 -0.08
N ILE A 505 9.18 23.66 0.42
CA ILE A 505 8.79 22.29 0.05
C ILE A 505 7.45 22.40 -0.64
N GLU A 506 7.42 22.03 -1.91
CA GLU A 506 6.22 22.10 -2.75
C GLU A 506 5.33 20.88 -2.52
N GLN A 507 5.91 19.72 -2.20
CA GLN A 507 5.16 18.48 -2.08
C GLN A 507 5.55 17.65 -0.85
N LEU A 508 4.54 17.07 -0.20
CA LEU A 508 4.71 15.99 0.77
C LEU A 508 4.28 14.68 0.15
N ASP A 509 5.10 13.66 0.27
CA ASP A 509 4.83 12.32 -0.23
C ASP A 509 4.81 11.33 0.93
N PHE A 510 3.71 10.59 1.06
CA PHE A 510 3.45 9.61 2.10
C PHE A 510 3.23 8.23 1.47
N ALA A 511 3.30 7.16 2.28
CA ALA A 511 3.03 5.81 1.79
C ALA A 511 1.64 5.64 1.14
N THR A 512 0.65 6.45 1.52
CA THR A 512 -0.75 6.34 1.04
C THR A 512 -1.29 7.56 0.31
N GLY A 513 -0.43 8.51 -0.06
CA GLY A 513 -0.85 9.68 -0.84
C GLY A 513 0.16 10.81 -0.80
N SER A 514 -0.14 11.89 -1.53
CA SER A 514 0.69 13.09 -1.54
C SER A 514 -0.14 14.36 -1.39
N ILE A 515 0.52 15.43 -0.94
CA ILE A 515 -0.06 16.74 -0.71
C ILE A 515 0.77 17.77 -1.45
N ASP A 516 0.11 18.53 -2.31
CA ASP A 516 0.66 19.76 -2.86
C ASP A 516 0.60 20.86 -1.79
N VAL A 517 1.73 21.11 -1.13
CA VAL A 517 1.89 22.18 -0.15
C VAL A 517 2.03 23.52 -0.86
N GLN A 518 2.55 23.55 -2.08
CA GLN A 518 2.59 24.75 -2.91
C GLN A 518 1.18 25.30 -3.18
N ALA A 519 0.21 24.42 -3.39
CA ALA A 519 -1.20 24.80 -3.52
C ALA A 519 -1.77 25.44 -2.24
N LEU A 520 -1.07 25.38 -1.10
CA LEU A 520 -1.43 26.01 0.17
C LEU A 520 -0.61 27.28 0.45
N GLU A 521 0.30 27.65 -0.45
CA GLU A 521 1.10 28.87 -0.30
C GLU A 521 0.24 30.12 -0.21
N GLY A 522 0.72 31.07 0.59
CA GLY A 522 0.02 32.33 0.81
C GLY A 522 -1.20 32.22 1.73
N LEU A 523 -1.69 31.02 2.05
CA LEU A 523 -2.80 30.81 3.00
C LEU A 523 -2.55 31.52 4.33
N ALA A 524 -1.32 31.43 4.86
CA ALA A 524 -0.87 32.11 6.08
C ALA A 524 -1.05 33.65 6.06
N ASN A 525 -1.13 34.24 4.87
CA ASN A 525 -1.23 35.68 4.64
C ASN A 525 -2.66 36.13 4.28
N VAL A 526 -3.62 35.22 4.16
CA VAL A 526 -5.01 35.55 3.86
C VAL A 526 -5.62 36.31 5.04
N PRO A 527 -6.36 37.41 4.80
CA PRO A 527 -7.09 38.10 5.85
C PRO A 527 -8.10 37.17 6.54
N ALA A 528 -8.19 37.24 7.87
CA ALA A 528 -9.17 36.47 8.64
C ALA A 528 -10.61 36.64 8.13
N SER A 529 -10.97 37.85 7.69
CA SER A 529 -12.28 38.16 7.12
C SER A 529 -12.62 37.33 5.88
N ASP A 530 -11.61 36.99 5.08
CA ASP A 530 -11.82 36.31 3.80
C ASP A 530 -12.00 34.81 4.03
N LEU A 531 -11.23 34.22 4.95
CA LEU A 531 -11.46 32.85 5.43
C LEU A 531 -12.83 32.69 6.07
N LEU A 532 -13.24 33.63 6.93
CA LEU A 532 -14.60 33.64 7.49
C LEU A 532 -15.67 33.74 6.40
N GLY A 533 -15.42 34.53 5.34
CA GLY A 533 -16.30 34.61 4.17
C GLY A 533 -16.44 33.26 3.45
N ILE A 534 -15.35 32.52 3.24
CA ILE A 534 -15.41 31.16 2.65
C ILE A 534 -16.21 30.22 3.56
N ILE A 535 -15.94 30.24 4.86
CA ILE A 535 -16.68 29.41 5.83
C ILE A 535 -18.18 29.72 5.72
N GLU A 536 -18.57 30.99 5.67
CA GLU A 536 -19.96 31.41 5.45
C GLU A 536 -20.53 30.82 4.15
N LEU A 537 -19.79 30.80 3.04
CA LEU A 537 -20.26 30.16 1.79
C LEU A 537 -20.52 28.67 1.97
N TYR A 538 -19.64 27.92 2.63
CA TYR A 538 -19.88 26.50 2.93
C TYR A 538 -21.17 26.32 3.74
N THR A 539 -21.38 27.14 4.77
CA THR A 539 -22.59 27.05 5.59
C THR A 539 -23.86 27.43 4.83
N ALA A 540 -23.77 28.31 3.83
CA ALA A 540 -24.91 28.83 3.09
C ALA A 540 -25.27 28.00 1.85
N TYR A 541 -24.30 27.42 1.16
CA TYR A 541 -24.52 26.62 -0.05
C TYR A 541 -24.68 25.13 0.28
N PHE A 542 -23.92 24.61 1.25
CA PHE A 542 -23.87 23.17 1.55
C PHE A 542 -24.54 22.78 2.88
N ASN A 543 -24.80 23.75 3.77
CA ASN A 543 -25.28 23.52 5.12
C ASN A 543 -24.39 22.59 5.96
N ARG A 544 -23.07 22.75 5.84
CA ARG A 544 -22.08 22.04 6.66
C ARG A 544 -20.90 22.94 6.97
N ALA A 545 -20.08 22.54 7.93
CA ALA A 545 -18.74 23.11 8.06
C ALA A 545 -17.92 22.83 6.78
N PRO A 546 -16.94 23.68 6.44
CA PRO A 546 -15.92 23.28 5.49
C PRO A 546 -15.13 22.09 6.03
N ASP A 547 -14.63 21.26 5.13
CA ASP A 547 -13.49 20.38 5.41
C ASP A 547 -12.20 21.21 5.37
N ALA A 548 -11.20 20.83 6.17
CA ALA A 548 -9.97 21.61 6.29
C ALA A 548 -9.19 21.68 4.98
N ALA A 549 -9.14 20.59 4.20
CA ALA A 549 -8.52 20.59 2.88
C ALA A 549 -9.18 21.59 1.92
N GLY A 550 -10.52 21.62 1.87
CA GLY A 550 -11.28 22.57 1.07
C GLY A 550 -11.11 24.02 1.54
N LEU A 551 -11.10 24.27 2.86
CA LEU A 551 -10.86 25.60 3.39
C LEU A 551 -9.45 26.10 3.03
N ALA A 552 -8.45 25.24 3.13
CA ALA A 552 -7.07 25.56 2.78
C ALA A 552 -6.94 25.86 1.27
N PHE A 553 -7.57 25.06 0.42
CA PHE A 553 -7.64 25.29 -1.03
C PHE A 553 -8.22 26.67 -1.37
N TRP A 554 -9.39 27.02 -0.81
CA TRP A 554 -10.01 28.31 -1.11
C TRP A 554 -9.24 29.50 -0.55
N GLY A 555 -8.65 29.36 0.64
CA GLY A 555 -7.79 30.38 1.18
C GLY A 555 -6.56 30.63 0.29
N ALA A 556 -5.92 29.58 -0.23
CA ALA A 556 -4.82 29.73 -1.17
C ALA A 556 -5.26 30.31 -2.53
N ALA A 557 -6.43 29.92 -3.04
CA ALA A 557 -7.02 30.56 -4.22
C ALA A 557 -7.22 32.07 -4.01
N MET A 558 -7.68 32.48 -2.83
CA MET A 558 -7.82 33.89 -2.45
C MET A 558 -6.48 34.62 -2.33
N ALA A 559 -5.45 33.96 -1.80
CA ALA A 559 -4.08 34.50 -1.81
C ALA A 559 -3.59 34.78 -3.24
N ASN A 560 -4.07 34.02 -4.22
CA ASN A 560 -3.79 34.16 -5.64
C ASN A 560 -4.81 35.05 -6.40
N GLY A 561 -5.70 35.75 -5.69
CA GLY A 561 -6.57 36.78 -6.26
C GLY A 561 -7.99 36.35 -6.60
N THR A 562 -8.39 35.11 -6.29
CA THR A 562 -9.80 34.70 -6.35
C THR A 562 -10.62 35.51 -5.34
N THR A 563 -11.73 36.11 -5.79
CA THR A 563 -12.62 36.85 -4.88
C THR A 563 -13.67 35.92 -4.28
N LEU A 564 -14.31 36.37 -3.19
CA LEU A 564 -15.44 35.64 -2.59
C LEU A 564 -16.59 35.41 -3.58
N ALA A 565 -16.83 36.36 -4.49
CA ALA A 565 -17.84 36.25 -5.53
C ALA A 565 -17.49 35.17 -6.56
N ASP A 566 -16.21 35.07 -6.94
CA ASP A 566 -15.72 34.02 -7.85
C ASP A 566 -15.87 32.63 -7.21
N ALA A 567 -15.55 32.51 -5.91
CA ALA A 567 -15.73 31.26 -5.17
C ALA A 567 -17.21 30.86 -5.12
N ALA A 568 -18.11 31.77 -4.75
CA ALA A 568 -19.55 31.51 -4.68
C ALA A 568 -20.15 31.06 -6.02
N ALA A 569 -19.68 31.60 -7.14
CA ALA A 569 -20.10 31.17 -8.47
C ALA A 569 -19.77 29.68 -8.72
N LEU A 570 -18.62 29.21 -8.23
CA LEU A 570 -18.18 27.82 -8.35
C LEU A 570 -18.90 26.87 -7.38
N PHE A 571 -19.36 27.37 -6.22
CA PHE A 571 -20.13 26.59 -5.25
C PHE A 571 -21.52 26.23 -5.79
N MET A 572 -22.13 27.11 -6.58
CA MET A 572 -23.47 26.87 -7.14
C MET A 572 -23.52 25.61 -8.01
N ASP A 573 -22.44 25.33 -8.73
CA ASP A 573 -22.36 24.23 -9.69
C ASP A 573 -21.95 22.88 -9.08
N GLN A 574 -21.68 22.84 -7.77
CA GLN A 574 -21.33 21.59 -7.08
C GLN A 574 -22.55 20.68 -6.91
N ASP A 575 -22.30 19.37 -6.95
CA ASP A 575 -23.35 18.35 -6.80
C ASP A 575 -24.09 18.46 -5.46
N GLU A 576 -23.39 18.86 -4.39
CA GLU A 576 -23.99 19.08 -3.06
C GLU A 576 -25.00 20.22 -3.08
N THR A 577 -24.69 21.35 -3.74
CA THR A 577 -25.63 22.47 -3.91
C THR A 577 -26.82 22.06 -4.77
N ARG A 578 -26.60 21.34 -5.88
CA ARG A 578 -27.71 20.86 -6.74
C ARG A 578 -28.60 19.84 -6.03
N ALA A 579 -28.04 19.06 -5.12
CA ALA A 579 -28.81 18.16 -4.26
C ALA A 579 -29.63 18.92 -3.22
N ALA A 580 -29.06 19.98 -2.61
CA ALA A 580 -29.75 20.85 -1.66
C ALA A 580 -30.85 21.70 -2.33
N TYR A 581 -30.62 22.13 -3.57
CA TYR A 581 -31.49 23.01 -4.35
C TYR A 581 -31.76 22.48 -5.76
N PRO A 582 -32.57 21.42 -5.92
CA PRO A 582 -32.83 20.84 -7.23
C PRO A 582 -33.46 21.82 -8.23
N ASP A 583 -33.07 21.73 -9.51
CA ASP A 583 -33.57 22.61 -10.58
C ASP A 583 -35.10 22.69 -10.66
N GLY A 584 -35.78 21.59 -10.31
CA GLY A 584 -37.24 21.49 -10.32
C GLY A 584 -37.99 22.27 -9.22
N LEU A 585 -37.30 22.87 -8.24
CA LEU A 585 -37.94 23.70 -7.22
C LEU A 585 -38.63 24.92 -7.86
N SER A 586 -39.76 25.37 -7.32
CA SER A 586 -40.28 26.71 -7.64
C SER A 586 -39.39 27.78 -7.01
N ASN A 587 -39.40 29.00 -7.53
CA ASN A 587 -38.67 30.11 -6.90
C ASN A 587 -39.15 30.36 -5.45
N GLU A 588 -40.42 30.07 -5.17
CA GLU A 588 -40.99 30.11 -3.83
C GLU A 588 -40.35 29.05 -2.90
N ALA A 589 -40.29 27.79 -3.33
CA ALA A 589 -39.72 26.71 -2.54
C ALA A 589 -38.19 26.83 -2.41
N PHE A 590 -37.54 27.38 -3.43
CA PHE A 590 -36.11 27.70 -3.41
C PHE A 590 -35.80 28.79 -2.37
N ALA A 591 -36.56 29.90 -2.37
CA ALA A 591 -36.39 30.95 -1.36
C ALA A 591 -36.62 30.44 0.07
N ASP A 592 -37.64 29.60 0.28
CA ASP A 592 -37.89 28.96 1.57
C ASP A 592 -36.72 28.07 2.03
N ALA A 593 -36.20 27.23 1.12
CA ALA A 593 -35.08 26.33 1.41
C ALA A 593 -33.78 27.10 1.75
N VAL A 594 -33.50 28.18 1.00
CA VAL A 594 -32.33 29.04 1.25
C VAL A 594 -32.45 29.74 2.60
N TYR A 595 -33.61 30.35 2.91
CA TYR A 595 -33.81 31.00 4.20
C TYR A 595 -33.72 30.02 5.37
N GLN A 596 -34.27 28.82 5.22
CA GLN A 596 -34.19 27.79 6.26
C GLN A 596 -32.74 27.33 6.49
N ASN A 597 -31.94 27.18 5.42
CA ASN A 597 -30.53 26.82 5.54
C ASN A 597 -29.69 27.96 6.15
N VAL A 598 -29.75 29.13 5.52
CA VAL A 598 -28.88 30.27 5.81
C VAL A 598 -29.23 30.92 7.14
N LEU A 599 -30.53 31.08 7.45
CA LEU A 599 -31.01 31.86 8.59
C LEU A 599 -31.80 31.03 9.63
N GLY A 600 -31.97 29.72 9.41
CA GLY A 600 -32.67 28.85 10.35
C GLY A 600 -34.18 29.12 10.49
N ARG A 601 -34.76 29.92 9.59
CA ARG A 601 -36.15 30.37 9.66
C ARG A 601 -36.75 30.53 8.27
N MET A 602 -38.08 30.65 8.20
CA MET A 602 -38.78 31.02 6.97
C MET A 602 -38.69 32.54 6.69
N PRO A 603 -38.73 32.96 5.41
CA PRO A 603 -38.87 34.38 5.07
C PRO A 603 -40.24 34.90 5.52
N ASP A 604 -40.30 36.17 5.92
CA ASP A 604 -41.59 36.82 6.16
C ASP A 604 -42.36 37.03 4.84
N THR A 605 -43.65 37.32 4.93
CA THR A 605 -44.53 37.39 3.74
C THR A 605 -44.10 38.47 2.75
N GLU A 606 -43.62 39.62 3.21
CA GLU A 606 -43.22 40.73 2.34
C GLU A 606 -41.86 40.46 1.70
N GLY A 607 -40.88 40.00 2.49
CA GLY A 607 -39.57 39.61 2.00
C GLY A 607 -39.63 38.44 1.01
N LYS A 608 -40.47 37.43 1.27
CA LYS A 608 -40.69 36.32 0.35
C LYS A 608 -41.27 36.80 -0.99
N ALA A 609 -42.28 37.66 -0.95
CA ALA A 609 -42.89 38.21 -2.16
C ALA A 609 -41.87 39.02 -2.99
N PHE A 610 -41.07 39.86 -2.33
CA PHE A 610 -40.00 40.62 -2.97
C PHE A 610 -38.98 39.71 -3.66
N TRP A 611 -38.47 38.69 -2.97
CA TRP A 611 -37.46 37.79 -3.52
C TRP A 611 -37.97 36.93 -4.67
N VAL A 612 -39.21 36.43 -4.58
CA VAL A 612 -39.82 35.67 -5.66
C VAL A 612 -40.03 36.55 -6.90
N GLU A 613 -40.45 37.81 -6.72
CA GLU A 613 -40.55 38.77 -7.84
C GLU A 613 -39.19 39.01 -8.51
N VAL A 614 -38.13 39.18 -7.70
CA VAL A 614 -36.75 39.36 -8.19
C VAL A 614 -36.27 38.13 -8.97
N LEU A 615 -36.55 36.91 -8.48
CA LEU A 615 -36.15 35.66 -9.13
C LEU A 615 -36.97 35.32 -10.38
N ASP A 616 -38.23 35.76 -10.45
CA ASP A 616 -39.09 35.57 -11.62
C ASP A 616 -38.76 36.58 -12.74
N ASP A 617 -38.22 37.75 -12.39
CA ASP A 617 -37.81 38.77 -13.36
C ASP A 617 -36.36 38.56 -13.84
N ALA A 618 -36.21 37.96 -15.02
CA ALA A 618 -34.90 37.82 -15.66
C ALA A 618 -34.16 39.16 -15.90
N ALA A 619 -34.84 40.31 -15.88
CA ALA A 619 -34.22 41.63 -15.97
C ALA A 619 -33.65 42.15 -14.65
N SER A 620 -33.93 41.50 -13.50
CA SER A 620 -33.41 41.88 -12.19
C SER A 620 -31.90 41.67 -12.07
N GLY A 621 -31.34 40.74 -12.86
CA GLY A 621 -29.95 40.34 -12.80
C GLY A 621 -29.61 39.41 -11.62
N VAL A 622 -30.58 39.02 -10.80
CA VAL A 622 -30.39 38.10 -9.67
C VAL A 622 -31.00 36.74 -10.01
N GLY A 623 -30.16 35.81 -10.47
CA GLY A 623 -30.53 34.41 -10.64
C GLY A 623 -30.39 33.61 -9.35
N ARG A 624 -30.75 32.32 -9.39
CA ARG A 624 -30.59 31.41 -8.23
C ARG A 624 -29.15 31.29 -7.76
N ASP A 625 -28.21 31.41 -8.68
CA ASP A 625 -26.76 31.42 -8.49
C ASP A 625 -26.28 32.61 -7.63
N HIS A 626 -26.95 33.77 -7.74
CA HIS A 626 -26.63 34.99 -6.98
C HIS A 626 -27.54 35.22 -5.76
N PHE A 627 -28.64 34.47 -5.66
CA PHE A 627 -29.65 34.67 -4.61
C PHE A 627 -29.12 34.36 -3.20
N ILE A 628 -28.38 33.26 -3.04
CA ILE A 628 -27.87 32.83 -1.73
C ILE A 628 -26.91 33.89 -1.16
N LEU A 629 -26.01 34.41 -1.99
CA LEU A 629 -25.17 35.57 -1.65
C LEU A 629 -26.00 36.80 -1.27
N ALA A 630 -27.05 37.12 -2.04
CA ALA A 630 -27.89 38.28 -1.75
C ALA A 630 -28.62 38.16 -0.39
N VAL A 631 -28.99 36.95 0.02
CA VAL A 631 -29.56 36.69 1.36
C VAL A 631 -28.52 36.88 2.45
N LEU A 632 -27.29 36.37 2.26
CA LEU A 632 -26.17 36.60 3.19
C LEU A 632 -25.86 38.10 3.35
N ASP A 633 -25.68 38.81 2.23
CA ASP A 633 -25.40 40.24 2.22
C ASP A 633 -26.54 41.04 2.88
N GLY A 634 -27.79 40.68 2.60
CA GLY A 634 -28.97 41.30 3.19
C GLY A 634 -29.04 41.13 4.71
N ALA A 635 -28.73 39.94 5.23
CA ALA A 635 -28.70 39.68 6.66
C ALA A 635 -27.60 40.50 7.38
N LYS A 636 -26.44 40.65 6.73
CA LYS A 636 -25.27 41.37 7.26
C LYS A 636 -25.32 42.88 7.07
N ALA A 637 -26.17 43.40 6.17
CA ALA A 637 -26.31 44.83 5.92
C ALA A 637 -26.78 45.60 7.17
N ALA A 638 -26.42 46.89 7.26
CA ALA A 638 -26.95 47.75 8.30
C ALA A 638 -28.48 47.93 8.13
N ALA A 639 -29.21 47.89 9.25
CA ALA A 639 -30.65 48.16 9.24
C ALA A 639 -30.93 49.54 8.60
N PRO A 640 -31.91 49.66 7.68
CA PRO A 640 -32.33 50.95 7.14
C PRO A 640 -32.70 51.93 8.27
N PRO A 641 -32.44 53.24 8.10
CA PRO A 641 -32.73 54.24 9.14
C PRO A 641 -34.21 54.30 9.56
N ASP A 642 -35.11 53.82 8.70
CA ASP A 642 -36.55 53.77 8.86
C ASP A 642 -37.09 52.35 9.17
N ALA A 643 -36.21 51.39 9.44
CA ALA A 643 -36.59 50.03 9.80
C ALA A 643 -37.43 49.97 11.09
N SER A 644 -38.37 49.02 11.14
CA SER A 644 -39.14 48.76 12.36
C SER A 644 -38.27 48.13 13.46
N ALA A 645 -38.72 48.24 14.71
CA ALA A 645 -38.03 47.61 15.83
C ALA A 645 -38.01 46.08 15.70
N GLU A 646 -39.09 45.49 15.17
CA GLU A 646 -39.18 44.06 14.91
C GLU A 646 -38.18 43.62 13.82
N PHE A 647 -38.04 44.40 12.74
CA PHE A 647 -37.06 44.10 11.69
C PHE A 647 -35.64 44.14 12.23
N ALA A 648 -35.29 45.21 12.97
CA ALA A 648 -33.97 45.34 13.57
C ALA A 648 -33.66 44.20 14.56
N ALA A 649 -34.65 43.78 15.36
CA ALA A 649 -34.49 42.65 16.28
C ALA A 649 -34.28 41.32 15.54
N GLN A 650 -35.05 41.07 14.47
CA GLN A 650 -34.87 39.87 13.65
C GLN A 650 -33.51 39.86 12.95
N GLN A 651 -33.06 41.01 12.44
CA GLN A 651 -31.76 41.12 11.80
C GLN A 651 -30.61 40.82 12.77
N MET A 652 -30.71 41.22 14.05
CA MET A 652 -29.73 40.84 15.07
C MET A 652 -29.73 39.32 15.34
N ILE A 653 -30.90 38.67 15.28
CA ILE A 653 -31.01 37.20 15.43
C ILE A 653 -30.37 36.51 14.23
N ASP A 654 -30.64 37.00 13.01
CA ASP A 654 -30.08 36.46 11.77
C ASP A 654 -28.55 36.57 11.74
N GLN A 655 -28.01 37.72 12.17
CA GLN A 655 -26.57 37.96 12.29
C GLN A 655 -25.92 37.00 13.30
N ALA A 656 -26.52 36.84 14.49
CA ALA A 656 -26.00 35.91 15.50
C ALA A 656 -26.07 34.45 15.05
N TYR A 657 -27.12 34.07 14.30
CA TYR A 657 -27.25 32.72 13.76
C TYR A 657 -26.13 32.41 12.76
N LEU A 658 -25.84 33.35 11.85
CA LEU A 658 -24.74 33.22 10.89
C LEU A 658 -23.38 33.19 11.58
N GLU A 659 -23.13 34.10 12.52
CA GLU A 659 -21.89 34.16 13.31
C GLU A 659 -21.60 32.81 13.99
N HIS A 660 -22.59 32.22 14.67
CA HIS A 660 -22.42 30.93 15.33
C HIS A 660 -22.21 29.76 14.35
N LYS A 661 -22.87 29.75 13.18
CA LYS A 661 -22.57 28.73 12.14
C LYS A 661 -21.13 28.89 11.65
N THR A 662 -20.67 30.12 11.47
CA THR A 662 -19.29 30.42 11.09
C THR A 662 -18.30 29.97 12.17
N ASP A 663 -18.60 30.18 13.45
CA ASP A 663 -17.77 29.73 14.58
C ASP A 663 -17.64 28.20 14.61
N ILE A 664 -18.74 27.47 14.41
CA ILE A 664 -18.74 26.00 14.30
C ILE A 664 -17.83 25.57 13.14
N GLY A 665 -17.97 26.21 11.98
CA GLY A 665 -17.14 25.92 10.80
C GLY A 665 -15.66 26.23 11.00
N ALA A 666 -15.35 27.38 11.60
CA ALA A 666 -13.99 27.80 11.91
C ALA A 666 -13.32 26.87 12.93
N TYR A 667 -14.06 26.43 13.95
CA TYR A 667 -13.53 25.51 14.95
C TYR A 667 -13.29 24.11 14.37
N PHE A 668 -14.22 23.58 13.58
CA PHE A 668 -14.09 22.26 12.94
C PHE A 668 -12.92 22.22 11.93
N ALA A 669 -12.89 23.17 11.00
CA ALA A 669 -11.97 23.13 9.86
C ALA A 669 -10.63 23.83 10.16
N ALA A 670 -10.66 25.08 10.62
CA ALA A 670 -9.44 25.85 10.79
C ALA A 670 -8.72 25.51 12.10
N THR A 671 -9.45 25.42 13.22
CA THR A 671 -8.83 25.19 14.54
C THR A 671 -8.44 23.72 14.72
N ARG A 672 -9.36 22.79 14.42
CA ARG A 672 -9.13 21.35 14.57
C ARG A 672 -8.54 20.68 13.33
N GLY A 673 -8.58 21.33 12.17
CA GLY A 673 -7.97 20.78 10.95
C GLY A 673 -8.70 19.57 10.37
N MET A 674 -9.96 19.34 10.70
CA MET A 674 -10.67 18.11 10.28
C MET A 674 -11.25 18.23 8.87
N SER A 675 -11.18 17.13 8.10
CA SER A 675 -11.65 17.07 6.71
C SER A 675 -12.80 16.08 6.45
N GLU A 676 -13.24 15.36 7.47
CA GLU A 676 -14.30 14.35 7.33
C GLU A 676 -15.67 14.99 7.04
N LEU A 677 -16.20 14.80 5.84
CA LEU A 677 -17.46 15.40 5.38
C LEU A 677 -18.66 15.00 6.24
N SER A 678 -18.69 13.75 6.72
CA SER A 678 -19.76 13.25 7.59
C SER A 678 -19.79 14.01 8.92
N GLY A 679 -18.62 14.24 9.52
CA GLY A 679 -18.45 15.06 10.72
C GLY A 679 -18.85 16.51 10.48
N ALA A 680 -18.36 17.11 9.38
CA ALA A 680 -18.64 18.50 9.01
C ALA A 680 -20.14 18.80 8.89
N LYS A 681 -20.91 17.84 8.38
CA LYS A 681 -22.37 17.92 8.30
C LYS A 681 -23.05 17.72 9.65
N THR A 682 -22.65 16.69 10.39
CA THR A 682 -23.22 16.35 11.70
C THR A 682 -23.16 17.53 12.67
N VAL A 683 -22.00 18.19 12.77
CA VAL A 683 -21.80 19.31 13.70
C VAL A 683 -22.65 20.52 13.35
N MET A 684 -22.91 20.74 12.05
CA MET A 684 -23.76 21.84 11.58
C MET A 684 -25.25 21.55 11.81
N GLU A 685 -25.68 20.29 11.63
CA GLU A 685 -27.08 19.86 11.85
C GLU A 685 -27.50 19.92 13.33
N ILE A 686 -26.56 19.79 14.27
CA ILE A 686 -26.84 19.94 15.70
C ILE A 686 -27.33 21.36 16.03
N PHE A 687 -26.87 22.37 15.31
CA PHE A 687 -27.13 23.77 15.62
C PHE A 687 -28.55 24.21 15.20
N ASP A 688 -29.32 24.70 16.18
CA ASP A 688 -30.70 25.17 16.01
C ASP A 688 -30.89 26.68 16.24
N GLY A 689 -29.79 27.42 16.38
CA GLY A 689 -29.80 28.85 16.70
C GLY A 689 -29.68 29.17 18.19
N SER A 690 -29.79 28.17 19.08
CA SER A 690 -29.64 28.36 20.52
C SER A 690 -28.20 28.21 21.01
N LEU A 691 -27.87 28.86 22.13
CA LEU A 691 -26.56 28.66 22.79
C LEU A 691 -26.36 27.22 23.30
N SER A 692 -27.45 26.48 23.56
CA SER A 692 -27.35 25.08 23.99
C SER A 692 -26.89 24.19 22.85
N SER A 693 -27.41 24.39 21.64
CA SER A 693 -27.02 23.61 20.47
C SER A 693 -25.64 24.02 19.96
N LEU A 694 -25.26 25.30 20.06
CA LEU A 694 -23.88 25.76 19.79
C LEU A 694 -22.87 25.00 20.66
N ASN A 695 -23.12 24.91 21.97
CA ASN A 695 -22.27 24.15 22.88
C ASN A 695 -22.27 22.65 22.57
N ALA A 696 -23.40 22.08 22.15
CA ALA A 696 -23.48 20.68 21.76
C ALA A 696 -22.65 20.40 20.50
N ALA A 697 -22.71 21.29 19.49
CA ALA A 697 -21.91 21.19 18.29
C ALA A 697 -20.40 21.26 18.62
N ARG A 698 -19.98 22.19 19.49
CA ARG A 698 -18.58 22.27 19.97
C ARG A 698 -18.12 20.97 20.64
N VAL A 699 -18.95 20.38 21.50
CA VAL A 699 -18.64 19.11 22.18
C VAL A 699 -18.52 17.95 21.18
N GLU A 700 -19.37 17.92 20.16
CA GLU A 700 -19.26 16.92 19.09
C GLU A 700 -17.99 17.10 18.27
N ILE A 701 -17.61 18.35 17.94
CA ILE A 701 -16.33 18.65 17.28
C ILE A 701 -15.15 18.13 18.12
N ASP A 702 -15.15 18.37 19.43
CA ASP A 702 -14.11 17.87 20.34
C ASP A 702 -14.04 16.33 20.33
N ALA A 703 -15.19 15.64 20.31
CA ALA A 703 -15.25 14.17 20.28
C ALA A 703 -14.76 13.57 18.95
N LEU A 704 -15.13 14.19 17.82
CA LEU A 704 -14.62 13.81 16.50
C LEU A 704 -13.11 14.01 16.42
N TYR A 705 -12.62 15.15 16.94
CA TYR A 705 -11.20 15.45 16.97
C TYR A 705 -10.40 14.46 17.83
N GLU A 706 -10.92 14.05 19.00
CA GLU A 706 -10.29 13.02 19.83
C GLU A 706 -10.06 11.70 19.09
N SER A 707 -10.98 11.35 18.19
CA SER A 707 -10.83 10.16 17.34
C SER A 707 -9.81 10.41 16.21
N ALA A 708 -9.85 11.59 15.59
CA ALA A 708 -8.98 11.96 14.48
C ALA A 708 -7.50 12.07 14.87
N VAL A 709 -7.18 12.47 16.11
CA VAL A 709 -5.78 12.59 16.58
C VAL A 709 -5.12 11.27 16.95
N ALA A 710 -5.84 10.15 16.86
CA ALA A 710 -5.24 8.84 17.10
C ALA A 710 -4.01 8.63 16.20
N ALA A 711 -2.98 7.98 16.75
CA ALA A 711 -1.74 7.65 16.03
C ALA A 711 -1.94 6.49 15.02
N GLU A 712 -2.93 5.63 15.28
CA GLU A 712 -3.34 4.55 14.38
C GLU A 712 -4.81 4.72 14.03
N GLY A 713 -5.14 4.67 12.73
CA GLY A 713 -6.52 4.81 12.25
C GLY A 713 -7.15 6.20 12.50
N GLY A 714 -6.31 7.21 12.76
CA GLY A 714 -6.74 8.61 12.85
C GLY A 714 -7.07 9.21 11.48
N ALA A 715 -7.20 10.54 11.43
CA ALA A 715 -7.39 11.26 10.18
C ALA A 715 -6.20 12.21 9.94
N PHE A 716 -5.96 12.54 8.67
CA PHE A 716 -5.02 13.59 8.33
C PHE A 716 -5.61 14.96 8.70
N LEU A 717 -4.85 15.75 9.44
CA LEU A 717 -5.32 17.02 10.00
C LEU A 717 -4.55 18.20 9.42
N VAL A 718 -5.26 19.29 9.08
CA VAL A 718 -4.67 20.52 8.51
C VAL A 718 -5.09 21.77 9.30
N PRO A 719 -4.67 21.93 10.57
CA PRO A 719 -5.03 23.11 11.34
C PRO A 719 -4.30 24.37 10.84
N ILE A 720 -5.01 25.50 10.90
CA ILE A 720 -4.54 26.83 10.50
C ILE A 720 -4.35 27.67 11.77
N VAL A 721 -3.12 28.03 12.09
CA VAL A 721 -2.76 28.69 13.37
C VAL A 721 -2.31 30.13 13.15
N GLY A 722 -2.79 31.04 14.00
CA GLY A 722 -2.38 32.45 14.00
C GLY A 722 -3.02 33.30 12.89
N ILE A 723 -4.07 32.78 12.23
CA ILE A 723 -4.88 33.51 11.25
C ILE A 723 -6.27 33.78 11.79
N LEU A 724 -6.97 32.73 12.22
CA LEU A 724 -8.25 32.79 12.92
C LEU A 724 -8.00 32.53 14.41
N ASP A 725 -8.68 33.31 15.26
CA ASP A 725 -8.74 33.02 16.68
C ASP A 725 -9.69 31.84 16.91
N ASP A 726 -9.47 31.06 17.97
CA ASP A 726 -10.42 30.03 18.40
C ASP A 726 -11.71 30.73 18.88
N PRO A 727 -12.86 30.50 18.25
CA PRO A 727 -14.10 31.19 18.59
C PRO A 727 -14.67 30.78 19.96
N PHE A 728 -14.12 29.74 20.60
CA PHE A 728 -14.59 29.20 21.87
C PHE A 728 -13.62 29.39 23.05
N LEU A 729 -12.49 30.10 22.87
CA LEU A 729 -11.51 30.40 23.92
C LEU A 729 -11.74 31.71 24.69
#